data_AF-A0A6N6P9Y7-F1
#
_entry.id   AF-A0A6N6P9Y7-F1
#
_cell.length_a   1.000
_cell.length_b   1.000
_cell.length_c   1.000
_cell.angle_alpha   90.00
_cell.angle_beta   90.00
_cell.angle_gamma   90.00
#
_symmetry.space_group_name_H-M   'P 1'
#
loop_
_entity.id
_entity.type
_entity.pdbx_description
1 polymer ?
#
loop_
_entity_poly.entity_id
_entity_poly.type
_entity_poly.pdbx_seq_one_letter_code
_entity_poly.pdbx_strand_id
1 'polypeptide(L)'
;MNTYLITSVAALVVTIGPLRGAEALVKTVERPDTSQPCNAYYGGNRQPLLPSPLVSLPFGSIKPQGWLRTQLELERDGFTGHLTEISQFCNPQGNAWLDKDGLGNNGWEEVPYWFRGFAALAYVLDDKELVKQAQPWIESMIASQTEFGYFGTQANLFAPIHPPVPAELLSTPDGKPGLRGEYFADVELKDLKATRVDAAVDFDWAEQPPMEGMPNKQWSARWTGFVTVKKTGDYTFSACTDDGARLWVNGEALIDNWKFQAPLTVCATKPIHLEAGKRYPLRFEFLQLGGGAVARLSWKMPGVIYKPGFLAPDFMPNMSMLFALRSYYEYSGDKRIIGLMTRYFAWQLSVPDNKFFAGGWQFPRNGDNMDSVYWLYNITGDNKLLDLTAKLMRTGAPWTGGKVEGGHNVDYSQGFRKPGQFYIQSKDPKHLAAAYGNYDSLHDIYGQVPGGMFGGDEFARPGYTDPQNAIETCGSVDMMLSQQMLLRITGDLTWADRCENIAFNTLPASFTADGKALRYLTSPNQVNSDKRSKYPILADAGDMQAMDPYNHRCCQHNSGMGWPYFAQNLWQATPGNGLCAVMYAPNRIAAKVGDGTTVNIVEDTHYPFDGAVNFAFTTPKAVHFPLYVRIPGWCDAPVITLNGKPLKIEAKPKSLVMIERVWANGDKLAIQLPMDVKVKTWAKQKNAVSVDRGPLTFSVKIAEKYLPYRTEQKRKWAAWEILAGSPWNYGLVIAQADPAKSFKVVTKPWPADNQPFKWDQAPIELLAQAKKIPNWTENYWGTIDALQTSPIKSSAALETISMIPMGAGRLRVSQLPRIGDGPEAKEWAAFQEPIASATHPAMPMSAMWDGLVPKASNDKSVPHFSWWPQSNSTEYVIWKFDKAKTISQSEVYWFIDEDGTTTPVSWKLYYKAGDKWLECKNSSPYGLEKDKFNVVNFATVTTTAIKLEAKLGGRSGGISEWKVN
;
A
#
# COMPACT_ATOMS: atom_id res chain seq x y z
N MET A 1 -14.68 -31.89 -67.73
CA MET A 1 -13.83 -30.72 -68.05
C MET A 1 -12.65 -30.74 -67.11
N ASN A 2 -11.46 -30.88 -67.71
CA ASN A 2 -10.08 -30.65 -67.28
C ASN A 2 -9.78 -30.27 -65.81
N THR A 3 -8.68 -30.66 -65.18
CA THR A 3 -7.51 -31.53 -65.46
C THR A 3 -6.65 -31.46 -64.19
N TYR A 4 -6.30 -32.62 -63.63
CA TYR A 4 -5.07 -33.02 -62.91
C TYR A 4 -4.26 -32.02 -62.06
N LEU A 5 -3.79 -32.48 -60.88
CA LEU A 5 -2.34 -32.62 -60.71
C LEU A 5 -1.95 -33.71 -59.71
N ILE A 6 -0.95 -34.48 -60.13
CA ILE A 6 -0.41 -35.71 -59.57
C ILE A 6 0.58 -35.39 -58.45
N THR A 7 0.51 -36.15 -57.36
CA THR A 7 1.49 -36.19 -56.28
C THR A 7 2.69 -37.07 -56.68
N SER A 8 3.90 -36.50 -56.65
CA SER A 8 5.16 -37.24 -56.78
C SER A 8 6.00 -37.01 -55.52
N VAL A 9 6.29 -38.11 -54.83
CA VAL A 9 7.19 -38.24 -53.68
C VAL A 9 8.64 -38.19 -54.17
N ALA A 10 9.47 -37.35 -53.56
CA ALA A 10 10.92 -37.44 -53.63
C ALA A 10 11.49 -37.41 -52.21
N ALA A 11 12.08 -38.53 -51.80
CA ALA A 11 12.81 -38.65 -50.54
C ALA A 11 14.15 -37.92 -50.65
N LEU A 12 14.40 -36.95 -49.76
CA LEU A 12 15.72 -36.36 -49.56
C LEU A 12 16.29 -36.90 -48.25
N VAL A 13 17.28 -37.79 -48.38
CA VAL A 13 18.10 -38.25 -47.26
C VAL A 13 19.02 -37.09 -46.85
N VAL A 14 18.73 -36.44 -45.72
CA VAL A 14 19.62 -35.47 -45.10
C VAL A 14 20.47 -36.20 -44.07
N THR A 15 21.76 -36.37 -44.39
CA THR A 15 22.80 -36.75 -43.44
C THR A 15 22.91 -35.70 -42.33
N ILE A 16 22.56 -36.06 -41.10
CA ILE A 16 22.71 -35.22 -39.91
C ILE A 16 24.16 -35.33 -39.43
N GLY A 17 25.01 -34.41 -39.90
CA GLY A 17 26.23 -34.05 -39.17
C GLY A 17 25.91 -33.07 -38.03
N PRO A 18 26.72 -32.99 -36.96
CA PRO A 18 26.47 -32.04 -35.89
C PRO A 18 26.65 -30.61 -36.43
N LEU A 19 25.54 -29.89 -36.61
CA LEU A 19 25.52 -28.47 -36.95
C LEU A 19 26.08 -27.66 -35.77
N ARG A 20 27.41 -27.59 -35.67
CA ARG A 20 28.16 -26.68 -34.79
C ARG A 20 28.24 -25.24 -35.35
N GLY A 21 27.39 -24.87 -36.31
CA GLY A 21 27.58 -23.64 -37.10
C GLY A 21 26.35 -22.89 -37.58
N ALA A 22 25.14 -23.16 -37.07
CA ALA A 22 24.01 -22.26 -37.35
C ALA A 22 24.22 -20.93 -36.58
N GLU A 23 24.28 -19.81 -37.31
CA GLU A 23 24.34 -18.48 -36.69
C GLU A 23 23.13 -18.27 -35.77
N ALA A 24 23.36 -17.63 -34.63
CA ALA A 24 22.29 -17.31 -33.69
C ALA A 24 21.30 -16.33 -34.35
N LEU A 25 20.00 -16.65 -34.28
CA LEU A 25 18.97 -15.70 -34.68
C LEU A 25 18.82 -14.66 -33.57
N VAL A 26 19.20 -13.42 -33.86
CA VAL A 26 19.13 -12.31 -32.90
C VAL A 26 18.09 -11.30 -33.39
N LYS A 27 17.10 -10.98 -32.56
CA LYS A 27 16.06 -9.98 -32.86
C LYS A 27 15.77 -9.10 -31.66
N THR A 28 15.52 -7.83 -31.90
CA THR A 28 14.97 -6.92 -30.90
C THR A 28 13.44 -6.91 -31.02
N VAL A 29 12.74 -7.17 -29.93
CA VAL A 29 11.28 -7.25 -29.87
C VAL A 29 10.74 -6.49 -28.66
N GLU A 30 9.51 -6.01 -28.72
CA GLU A 30 8.90 -5.28 -27.58
C GLU A 30 8.42 -6.24 -26.49
N ARG A 31 8.06 -7.47 -26.87
CA ARG A 31 7.63 -8.55 -25.97
C ARG A 31 7.77 -9.91 -26.67
N PRO A 32 7.73 -11.05 -25.94
CA PRO A 32 7.74 -12.37 -26.55
C PRO A 32 6.53 -12.61 -27.47
N ASP A 33 6.73 -13.41 -28.51
CA ASP A 33 5.72 -13.69 -29.54
C ASP A 33 4.64 -14.65 -29.01
N THR A 34 3.43 -14.11 -28.80
CA THR A 34 2.28 -14.86 -28.30
C THR A 34 1.51 -15.63 -29.38
N SER A 35 1.93 -15.55 -30.65
CA SER A 35 1.41 -16.42 -31.71
C SER A 35 2.07 -17.80 -31.73
N GLN A 36 3.21 -17.95 -31.07
CA GLN A 36 3.88 -19.24 -30.87
C GLN A 36 3.04 -20.17 -29.98
N PRO A 37 3.24 -21.50 -30.09
CA PRO A 37 2.67 -22.44 -29.13
C PRO A 37 2.97 -22.02 -27.68
N CYS A 38 1.96 -22.16 -26.81
CA CYS A 38 2.13 -21.94 -25.38
C CYS A 38 3.28 -22.79 -24.83
N ASN A 39 3.89 -22.31 -23.74
CA ASN A 39 4.94 -23.07 -23.06
C ASN A 39 4.40 -24.43 -22.59
N ALA A 40 5.09 -25.52 -22.92
CA ALA A 40 4.67 -26.88 -22.62
C ALA A 40 5.00 -27.34 -21.20
N TYR A 41 5.89 -26.63 -20.50
CA TYR A 41 6.43 -27.04 -19.19
C TYR A 41 5.96 -26.16 -18.04
N TYR A 42 5.56 -24.92 -18.34
CA TYR A 42 5.08 -23.94 -17.38
C TYR A 42 3.71 -23.43 -17.81
N GLY A 43 2.74 -23.47 -16.90
CA GLY A 43 1.35 -23.15 -17.19
C GLY A 43 1.14 -21.66 -17.41
N GLY A 44 1.04 -21.24 -18.67
CA GLY A 44 0.51 -19.93 -19.05
C GLY A 44 -1.02 -19.90 -19.07
N ASN A 45 -1.58 -18.83 -19.61
CA ASN A 45 -3.03 -18.68 -19.76
C ASN A 45 -3.63 -19.77 -20.66
N ARG A 46 -4.59 -20.52 -20.12
CA ARG A 46 -5.38 -21.51 -20.84
C ARG A 46 -6.45 -20.81 -21.69
N GLN A 47 -6.72 -21.33 -22.90
CA GLN A 47 -7.86 -20.87 -23.70
C GLN A 47 -9.18 -20.95 -22.90
N PRO A 48 -10.11 -19.98 -23.00
CA PRO A 48 -10.17 -18.93 -24.01
C PRO A 48 -9.47 -17.62 -23.63
N LEU A 49 -8.68 -17.59 -22.55
CA LEU A 49 -7.92 -16.39 -22.15
C LEU A 49 -6.87 -16.02 -23.20
N LEU A 50 -6.50 -14.73 -23.25
CA LEU A 50 -5.38 -14.26 -24.08
C LEU A 50 -4.08 -14.97 -23.66
N PRO A 51 -3.24 -15.41 -24.61
CA PRO A 51 -1.98 -16.07 -24.28
C PRO A 51 -1.05 -15.19 -23.45
N SER A 52 -0.33 -15.80 -22.51
CA SER A 52 0.65 -15.10 -21.67
C SER A 52 1.94 -14.84 -22.45
N PRO A 53 2.41 -13.58 -22.56
CA PRO A 53 3.73 -13.29 -23.11
C PRO A 53 4.87 -13.74 -22.19
N LEU A 54 4.65 -13.66 -20.87
CA LEU A 54 5.58 -14.12 -19.84
C LEU A 54 4.83 -15.04 -18.87
N VAL A 55 5.47 -16.14 -18.49
CA VAL A 55 4.89 -17.17 -17.63
C VAL A 55 5.77 -17.35 -16.41
N SER A 56 5.17 -17.30 -15.22
CA SER A 56 5.90 -17.50 -13.96
C SER A 56 6.57 -18.86 -13.93
N LEU A 57 7.82 -18.87 -13.49
CA LEU A 57 8.46 -20.09 -13.00
C LEU A 57 7.90 -20.41 -11.60
N PRO A 58 7.82 -21.69 -11.19
CA PRO A 58 7.37 -22.04 -9.84
C PRO A 58 8.43 -21.69 -8.79
N PHE A 59 8.00 -21.49 -7.54
CA PHE A 59 8.90 -21.29 -6.40
C PHE A 59 9.99 -22.38 -6.33
N GLY A 60 11.21 -21.98 -5.96
CA GLY A 60 12.37 -22.86 -5.95
C GLY A 60 13.12 -22.98 -7.29
N SER A 61 12.52 -22.54 -8.42
CA SER A 61 13.20 -22.49 -9.72
C SER A 61 14.28 -21.42 -9.78
N ILE A 62 14.11 -20.34 -9.02
CA ILE A 62 15.04 -19.21 -8.92
C ILE A 62 15.60 -19.20 -7.51
N LYS A 63 16.92 -19.30 -7.38
CA LYS A 63 17.65 -19.26 -6.11
C LYS A 63 18.48 -17.97 -6.05
N PRO A 64 18.08 -16.99 -5.25
CA PRO A 64 18.82 -15.74 -5.10
C PRO A 64 20.24 -15.98 -4.62
N GLN A 65 21.16 -15.15 -5.11
CA GLN A 65 22.56 -15.08 -4.71
C GLN A 65 22.93 -13.62 -4.40
N GLY A 66 24.20 -13.36 -4.10
CA GLY A 66 24.72 -12.00 -3.90
C GLY A 66 23.87 -11.16 -2.96
N TRP A 67 23.81 -9.86 -3.20
CA TRP A 67 23.14 -8.91 -2.29
C TRP A 67 21.65 -9.21 -2.10
N LEU A 68 20.98 -9.79 -3.11
CA LEU A 68 19.56 -10.10 -3.03
C LEU A 68 19.31 -11.24 -2.03
N ARG A 69 20.17 -12.28 -2.05
CA ARG A 69 20.14 -13.31 -1.02
C ARG A 69 20.37 -12.71 0.36
N THR A 70 21.33 -11.78 0.49
CA THR A 70 21.58 -11.09 1.74
C THR A 70 20.37 -10.29 2.22
N GLN A 71 19.61 -9.60 1.35
CA GLN A 71 18.36 -8.93 1.77
C GLN A 71 17.33 -9.93 2.32
N LEU A 72 17.14 -11.06 1.64
CA LEU A 72 16.21 -12.09 2.08
C LEU A 72 16.64 -12.74 3.40
N GLU A 73 17.95 -12.96 3.60
CA GLU A 73 18.49 -13.45 4.87
C GLU A 73 18.32 -12.43 6.00
N LEU A 74 18.51 -11.14 5.74
CA LEU A 74 18.22 -10.06 6.70
C LEU A 74 16.72 -9.96 7.00
N GLU A 75 15.85 -10.26 6.05
CA GLU A 75 14.41 -10.32 6.26
C GLU A 75 13.99 -11.53 7.13
N ARG A 76 14.62 -12.70 6.91
CA ARG A 76 14.46 -13.88 7.75
C ARG A 76 14.95 -13.62 9.18
N ASP A 77 16.15 -13.05 9.32
CA ASP A 77 16.79 -12.82 10.61
C ASP A 77 16.26 -11.54 11.30
N GLY A 78 15.52 -10.72 10.55
CA GLY A 78 14.86 -9.49 10.94
C GLY A 78 13.43 -9.70 11.44
N PHE A 79 12.65 -8.63 11.56
CA PHE A 79 11.37 -8.73 12.27
C PHE A 79 10.38 -9.64 11.51
N THR A 80 10.38 -9.65 10.16
CA THR A 80 9.47 -10.45 9.32
C THR A 80 9.53 -11.96 9.66
N GLY A 81 10.73 -12.53 9.76
CA GLY A 81 10.90 -13.94 10.14
C GLY A 81 10.61 -14.25 11.61
N HIS A 82 10.46 -13.22 12.45
CA HIS A 82 10.28 -13.33 13.89
C HIS A 82 8.97 -12.69 14.39
N LEU A 83 7.99 -12.43 13.52
CA LEU A 83 6.74 -11.79 13.94
C LEU A 83 5.91 -12.63 14.92
N THR A 84 6.07 -13.95 14.94
CA THR A 84 5.49 -14.82 15.96
C THR A 84 6.06 -14.55 17.37
N GLU A 85 7.24 -13.94 17.47
CA GLU A 85 7.87 -13.50 18.73
C GLU A 85 7.52 -12.04 19.08
N ILE A 86 7.26 -11.20 18.07
CA ILE A 86 7.19 -9.73 18.21
C ILE A 86 5.75 -9.22 18.21
N SER A 87 4.93 -9.73 17.30
CA SER A 87 3.56 -9.26 17.07
C SER A 87 2.56 -10.03 17.93
N GLN A 88 1.72 -9.29 18.65
CA GLN A 88 0.60 -9.87 19.38
C GLN A 88 -0.42 -10.58 18.47
N PHE A 89 -0.47 -10.20 17.18
CA PHE A 89 -1.41 -10.76 16.21
C PHE A 89 -0.93 -12.09 15.64
N CYS A 90 0.39 -12.21 15.39
CA CYS A 90 1.02 -13.44 14.90
C CYS A 90 1.33 -14.46 16.00
N ASN A 91 0.92 -14.19 17.24
CA ASN A 91 1.05 -15.15 18.32
C ASN A 91 0.29 -16.45 17.95
N PRO A 92 0.94 -17.63 17.96
CA PRO A 92 0.29 -18.91 17.67
C PRO A 92 -0.78 -19.34 18.68
N GLN A 93 -0.68 -18.93 19.95
CA GLN A 93 -1.59 -19.40 21.00
C GLN A 93 -3.00 -18.81 20.83
N GLY A 94 -3.99 -19.67 20.61
CA GLY A 94 -5.40 -19.27 20.44
C GLY A 94 -5.68 -18.52 19.13
N ASN A 95 -4.79 -18.64 18.14
CA ASN A 95 -4.93 -17.98 16.84
C ASN A 95 -5.96 -18.70 15.95
N ALA A 96 -6.92 -17.96 15.41
CA ALA A 96 -7.99 -18.52 14.59
C ALA A 96 -7.49 -19.18 13.29
N TRP A 97 -6.34 -18.76 12.75
CA TRP A 97 -5.74 -19.36 11.55
C TRP A 97 -4.98 -20.66 11.82
N LEU A 98 -4.72 -20.99 13.08
CA LEU A 98 -4.13 -22.27 13.50
C LEU A 98 -5.18 -23.24 14.07
N ASP A 99 -6.40 -22.78 14.32
CA ASP A 99 -7.49 -23.63 14.78
C ASP A 99 -8.15 -24.39 13.62
N LYS A 100 -8.40 -25.68 13.82
CA LYS A 100 -8.96 -26.56 12.79
C LYS A 100 -10.40 -26.22 12.40
N ASP A 101 -11.14 -25.51 13.26
CA ASP A 101 -12.51 -25.09 13.01
C ASP A 101 -12.58 -23.59 12.66
N GLY A 102 -11.42 -22.91 12.60
CA GLY A 102 -11.32 -21.48 12.31
C GLY A 102 -11.75 -20.58 13.48
N LEU A 103 -11.71 -21.09 14.72
CA LEU A 103 -12.13 -20.39 15.93
C LEU A 103 -10.94 -19.80 16.68
N GLY A 104 -11.04 -18.57 17.17
CA GLY A 104 -10.00 -17.95 17.99
C GLY A 104 -9.85 -16.45 17.76
N ASN A 105 -8.70 -15.92 18.18
CA ASN A 105 -8.35 -14.51 18.06
C ASN A 105 -7.55 -14.25 16.77
N ASN A 106 -7.34 -12.96 16.44
CA ASN A 106 -6.44 -12.52 15.36
C ASN A 106 -6.78 -13.10 13.98
N GLY A 107 -8.08 -13.29 13.70
CA GLY A 107 -8.53 -13.94 12.47
C GLY A 107 -8.61 -13.03 11.23
N TRP A 108 -8.20 -11.77 11.35
CA TRP A 108 -8.33 -10.77 10.30
C TRP A 108 -7.04 -10.63 9.47
N GLU A 109 -6.60 -9.41 9.12
CA GLU A 109 -5.61 -9.15 8.06
C GLU A 109 -4.14 -9.42 8.43
N GLU A 110 -3.75 -9.27 9.69
CA GLU A 110 -2.35 -9.24 10.11
C GLU A 110 -1.64 -10.57 9.84
N VAL A 111 -2.27 -11.67 10.24
CA VAL A 111 -1.72 -13.02 10.03
C VAL A 111 -1.64 -13.36 8.54
N PRO A 112 -2.69 -13.20 7.71
CA PRO A 112 -2.61 -13.40 6.27
C PRO A 112 -1.56 -12.56 5.57
N TYR A 113 -1.44 -11.27 5.91
CA TYR A 113 -0.43 -10.40 5.30
C TYR A 113 0.98 -10.89 5.61
N TRP A 114 1.27 -11.17 6.89
CA TRP A 114 2.55 -11.72 7.29
C TRP A 114 2.81 -13.07 6.65
N PHE A 115 1.84 -13.99 6.73
CA PHE A 115 2.02 -15.36 6.27
C PHE A 115 2.26 -15.43 4.76
N ARG A 116 1.62 -14.55 3.98
CA ARG A 116 1.88 -14.40 2.54
C ARG A 116 3.36 -14.12 2.24
N GLY A 117 3.96 -13.17 2.96
CA GLY A 117 5.37 -12.82 2.81
C GLY A 117 6.30 -13.90 3.37
N PHE A 118 6.04 -14.33 4.61
CA PHE A 118 6.81 -15.34 5.33
C PHE A 118 6.91 -16.68 4.57
N ALA A 119 5.79 -17.17 4.04
CA ALA A 119 5.78 -18.40 3.26
C ALA A 119 6.60 -18.25 1.95
N ALA A 120 6.42 -17.14 1.23
CA ALA A 120 7.20 -16.87 0.02
C ALA A 120 8.71 -16.76 0.31
N LEU A 121 9.08 -16.11 1.42
CA LEU A 121 10.46 -16.02 1.90
C LEU A 121 11.06 -17.39 2.17
N ALA A 122 10.33 -18.26 2.88
CA ALA A 122 10.74 -19.63 3.17
C ALA A 122 11.06 -20.42 1.89
N TYR A 123 10.18 -20.33 0.89
CA TYR A 123 10.31 -21.11 -0.35
C TYR A 123 11.38 -20.55 -1.31
N VAL A 124 11.55 -19.23 -1.39
CA VAL A 124 12.61 -18.61 -2.21
C VAL A 124 14.00 -18.89 -1.63
N LEU A 125 14.15 -18.85 -0.30
CA LEU A 125 15.41 -19.19 0.35
C LEU A 125 15.70 -20.70 0.36
N ASP A 126 14.68 -21.53 0.13
CA ASP A 126 14.74 -22.97 0.36
C ASP A 126 15.15 -23.28 1.81
N ASP A 127 14.63 -22.47 2.75
CA ASP A 127 14.99 -22.51 4.18
C ASP A 127 14.11 -23.52 4.91
N LYS A 128 14.69 -24.69 5.23
CA LYS A 128 13.97 -25.81 5.83
C LYS A 128 13.29 -25.46 7.15
N GLU A 129 13.86 -24.53 7.91
CA GLU A 129 13.36 -24.21 9.24
C GLU A 129 12.20 -23.22 9.18
N LEU A 130 12.22 -22.27 8.24
CA LEU A 130 11.03 -21.48 7.93
C LEU A 130 9.92 -22.33 7.31
N VAL A 131 10.25 -23.25 6.40
CA VAL A 131 9.26 -24.17 5.79
C VAL A 131 8.56 -25.00 6.88
N LYS A 132 9.31 -25.53 7.84
CA LYS A 132 8.76 -26.26 8.98
C LYS A 132 7.84 -25.38 9.84
N GLN A 133 8.19 -24.11 10.05
CA GLN A 133 7.35 -23.15 10.78
C GLN A 133 6.09 -22.75 10.01
N ALA A 134 6.12 -22.74 8.68
CA ALA A 134 4.96 -22.45 7.85
C ALA A 134 3.95 -23.61 7.81
N GLN A 135 4.42 -24.86 7.95
CA GLN A 135 3.59 -26.05 7.76
C GLN A 135 2.31 -26.09 8.64
N PRO A 136 2.34 -25.77 9.95
CA PRO A 136 1.13 -25.79 10.77
C PRO A 136 0.03 -24.85 10.25
N TRP A 137 0.40 -23.67 9.76
CA TRP A 137 -0.55 -22.72 9.18
C TRP A 137 -1.19 -23.27 7.90
N ILE A 138 -0.40 -23.93 7.04
CA ILE A 138 -0.92 -24.59 5.83
C ILE A 138 -1.90 -25.70 6.19
N GLU A 139 -1.52 -26.60 7.12
CA GLU A 139 -2.37 -27.72 7.52
C GLU A 139 -3.66 -27.24 8.19
N SER A 140 -3.60 -26.23 9.06
CA SER A 140 -4.80 -25.66 9.69
C SER A 140 -5.71 -24.96 8.67
N MET A 141 -5.17 -24.25 7.68
CA MET A 141 -5.99 -23.71 6.58
C MET A 141 -6.70 -24.81 5.79
N ILE A 142 -6.02 -25.91 5.49
CA ILE A 142 -6.64 -27.07 4.83
C ILE A 142 -7.72 -27.70 5.72
N ALA A 143 -7.44 -27.87 7.00
CA ALA A 143 -8.36 -28.47 7.97
C ALA A 143 -9.60 -27.59 8.24
N SER A 144 -9.46 -26.26 8.20
CA SER A 144 -10.54 -25.30 8.42
C SER A 144 -11.62 -25.29 7.35
N GLN A 145 -11.44 -26.05 6.26
CA GLN A 145 -12.38 -26.02 5.17
C GLN A 145 -13.73 -26.65 5.56
N THR A 146 -14.78 -25.86 5.49
CA THR A 146 -16.14 -26.26 5.83
C THR A 146 -16.76 -27.16 4.75
N GLU A 147 -17.86 -27.83 5.10
CA GLU A 147 -18.63 -28.69 4.17
C GLU A 147 -19.11 -27.97 2.91
N PHE A 148 -19.33 -26.65 2.99
CA PHE A 148 -19.77 -25.82 1.87
C PHE A 148 -18.62 -25.17 1.10
N GLY A 149 -17.37 -25.39 1.50
CA GLY A 149 -16.17 -25.01 0.75
C GLY A 149 -15.43 -23.77 1.24
N TYR A 150 -15.98 -23.00 2.19
CA TYR A 150 -15.25 -21.90 2.83
C TYR A 150 -14.03 -22.42 3.59
N PHE A 151 -12.92 -21.70 3.61
CA PHE A 151 -11.76 -22.00 4.46
C PHE A 151 -11.33 -20.76 5.22
N GLY A 152 -10.63 -20.95 6.33
CA GLY A 152 -10.14 -19.88 7.18
C GLY A 152 -11.05 -19.62 8.37
N THR A 153 -10.98 -18.39 8.89
CA THR A 153 -11.53 -18.06 10.20
C THR A 153 -13.04 -17.80 10.13
N GLN A 154 -13.79 -18.34 11.09
CA GLN A 154 -15.25 -18.18 11.11
C GLN A 154 -15.67 -16.71 11.30
N ALA A 155 -14.83 -15.90 11.94
CA ALA A 155 -15.07 -14.46 12.12
C ALA A 155 -15.25 -13.73 10.78
N ASN A 156 -14.55 -14.16 9.72
CA ASN A 156 -14.64 -13.54 8.40
C ASN A 156 -15.87 -14.03 7.60
N LEU A 157 -16.49 -15.13 8.01
CA LEU A 157 -17.63 -15.74 7.32
C LEU A 157 -18.97 -15.13 7.75
N PHE A 158 -19.06 -14.54 8.95
CA PHE A 158 -20.34 -14.27 9.59
C PHE A 158 -20.48 -12.88 10.20
N ALA A 159 -21.42 -12.11 9.63
CA ALA A 159 -22.50 -11.60 10.47
C ALA A 159 -23.70 -12.59 10.36
N PRO A 160 -24.70 -12.59 11.26
CA PRO A 160 -25.31 -13.80 11.83
C PRO A 160 -25.69 -14.92 10.87
N ILE A 161 -25.18 -16.10 11.23
CA ILE A 161 -25.29 -17.43 10.57
C ILE A 161 -26.74 -17.93 10.49
N HIS A 162 -27.61 -17.36 11.32
CA HIS A 162 -28.92 -17.91 11.63
C HIS A 162 -30.00 -16.83 11.47
N PRO A 163 -31.19 -17.16 10.97
CA PRO A 163 -32.30 -16.21 10.94
C PRO A 163 -32.67 -15.77 12.37
N PRO A 164 -33.16 -14.53 12.55
CA PRO A 164 -33.73 -14.10 13.81
C PRO A 164 -34.80 -15.08 14.29
N VAL A 165 -34.93 -15.23 15.61
CA VAL A 165 -36.02 -16.02 16.17
C VAL A 165 -37.35 -15.36 15.76
N PRO A 166 -38.24 -16.04 15.02
CA PRO A 166 -39.46 -15.42 14.51
C PRO A 166 -40.37 -14.90 15.63
N ALA A 167 -40.92 -13.70 15.44
CA ALA A 167 -41.74 -13.03 16.44
C ALA A 167 -42.95 -13.84 16.89
N GLU A 168 -43.55 -14.63 15.99
CA GLU A 168 -44.70 -15.48 16.30
C GLU A 168 -44.36 -16.68 17.21
N LEU A 169 -43.08 -16.92 17.44
CA LEU A 169 -42.59 -17.98 18.34
C LEU A 169 -42.18 -17.41 19.71
N LEU A 170 -42.21 -16.09 19.86
CA LEU A 170 -41.84 -15.37 21.07
C LEU A 170 -43.11 -14.87 21.77
N SER A 171 -43.15 -15.03 23.09
CA SER A 171 -44.22 -14.47 23.92
C SER A 171 -43.70 -13.89 25.22
N THR A 172 -44.30 -12.79 25.67
CA THR A 172 -44.03 -12.21 26.98
C THR A 172 -44.58 -13.12 28.09
N PRO A 173 -44.21 -12.88 29.36
CA PRO A 173 -44.77 -13.65 30.48
C PRO A 173 -46.31 -13.61 30.56
N ASP A 174 -46.93 -12.49 30.22
CA ASP A 174 -48.38 -12.30 30.14
C ASP A 174 -49.02 -12.79 28.82
N GLY A 175 -48.24 -13.43 27.94
CA GLY A 175 -48.74 -14.11 26.74
C GLY A 175 -48.93 -13.23 25.50
N LYS A 176 -48.44 -12.00 25.50
CA LYS A 176 -48.45 -11.14 24.30
C LYS A 176 -47.35 -11.56 23.32
N PRO A 177 -47.54 -11.39 22.00
CA PRO A 177 -46.48 -11.66 21.01
C PRO A 177 -45.23 -10.81 21.25
N GLY A 178 -44.04 -11.41 21.16
CA GLY A 178 -42.74 -10.74 21.37
C GLY A 178 -42.11 -11.01 22.74
N LEU A 179 -41.08 -10.23 23.09
CA LEU A 179 -40.37 -10.29 24.37
C LEU A 179 -40.49 -8.97 25.12
N ARG A 180 -40.51 -9.03 26.45
CA ARG A 180 -40.44 -7.83 27.29
C ARG A 180 -39.00 -7.32 27.29
N GLY A 181 -38.74 -6.22 26.58
CA GLY A 181 -37.47 -5.50 26.52
C GLY A 181 -37.39 -4.42 27.59
N GLU A 182 -36.40 -4.52 28.46
CA GLU A 182 -36.06 -3.57 29.52
C GLU A 182 -34.75 -2.88 29.13
N TYR A 183 -34.72 -1.55 29.12
CA TYR A 183 -33.60 -0.74 28.65
C TYR A 183 -33.03 0.12 29.78
N PHE A 184 -31.72 0.04 30.00
CA PHE A 184 -31.03 0.62 31.14
C PHE A 184 -29.96 1.62 30.69
N ALA A 185 -29.86 2.78 31.34
CA ALA A 185 -28.86 3.80 31.03
C ALA A 185 -27.49 3.55 31.71
N ASP A 186 -27.21 2.29 32.03
CA ASP A 186 -25.93 1.78 32.50
C ASP A 186 -25.66 0.39 31.91
N VAL A 187 -24.47 -0.16 32.15
CA VAL A 187 -24.05 -1.48 31.62
C VAL A 187 -24.24 -2.62 32.64
N GLU A 188 -24.62 -2.29 33.88
CA GLU A 188 -24.85 -3.20 34.99
C GLU A 188 -26.31 -3.69 35.08
N LEU A 189 -27.20 -3.21 34.21
CA LEU A 189 -28.64 -3.49 34.16
C LEU A 189 -29.36 -2.99 35.43
N LYS A 190 -29.05 -1.77 35.91
CA LYS A 190 -29.61 -1.20 37.16
C LYS A 190 -30.52 0.03 36.95
N ASP A 191 -30.13 0.97 36.11
CA ASP A 191 -30.82 2.25 35.86
C ASP A 191 -31.85 2.10 34.74
N LEU A 192 -32.96 1.44 35.05
CA LEU A 192 -34.06 1.18 34.11
C LEU A 192 -34.71 2.49 33.65
N LYS A 193 -34.69 2.76 32.35
CA LYS A 193 -35.36 3.94 31.74
C LYS A 193 -36.67 3.60 31.05
N ALA A 194 -36.75 2.43 30.42
CA ALA A 194 -37.93 2.07 29.66
C ALA A 194 -38.18 0.56 29.64
N THR A 195 -39.45 0.21 29.44
CA THR A 195 -39.88 -1.16 29.18
C THR A 195 -40.85 -1.15 28.01
N ARG A 196 -40.62 -2.01 27.01
CA ARG A 196 -41.54 -2.20 25.89
C ARG A 196 -41.60 -3.68 25.48
N VAL A 197 -42.52 -4.00 24.57
CA VAL A 197 -42.58 -5.32 23.95
C VAL A 197 -41.92 -5.23 22.58
N ASP A 198 -40.86 -6.00 22.37
CA ASP A 198 -40.16 -6.11 21.10
C ASP A 198 -40.59 -7.40 20.40
N ALA A 199 -41.05 -7.29 19.16
CA ALA A 199 -41.55 -8.44 18.40
C ALA A 199 -40.46 -9.52 18.21
N ALA A 200 -39.23 -9.09 17.97
CA ALA A 200 -38.03 -9.93 17.95
C ALA A 200 -36.84 -9.09 18.43
N VAL A 201 -35.74 -9.75 18.77
CA VAL A 201 -34.46 -9.06 19.00
C VAL A 201 -33.68 -9.10 17.68
N ASP A 202 -33.91 -8.10 16.84
CA ASP A 202 -33.20 -7.89 15.57
C ASP A 202 -33.06 -6.38 15.33
N PHE A 203 -32.05 -5.80 15.96
CA PHE A 203 -31.84 -4.37 16.00
C PHE A 203 -30.48 -3.97 15.46
N ASP A 204 -30.47 -2.87 14.72
CA ASP A 204 -29.30 -2.17 14.25
C ASP A 204 -29.54 -0.68 14.48
N TRP A 205 -28.91 -0.14 15.51
CA TRP A 205 -29.09 1.24 15.93
C TRP A 205 -28.02 2.17 15.34
N ALA A 206 -27.04 1.64 14.60
CA ALA A 206 -25.83 2.38 14.23
C ALA A 206 -25.30 3.12 15.47
N GLU A 207 -24.95 4.40 15.37
CA GLU A 207 -24.47 5.20 16.52
C GLU A 207 -25.58 5.92 17.31
N GLN A 208 -26.85 5.55 17.09
CA GLN A 208 -28.01 6.18 17.73
C GLN A 208 -28.43 5.44 19.01
N PRO A 209 -29.06 6.12 19.97
CA PRO A 209 -29.58 5.48 21.17
C PRO A 209 -30.82 4.63 20.83
N PRO A 210 -31.18 3.63 21.66
CA PRO A 210 -32.31 2.73 21.39
C PRO A 210 -33.67 3.43 21.46
N MET A 211 -33.72 4.61 22.09
CA MET A 211 -34.85 5.52 22.18
C MET A 211 -34.40 6.89 22.72
N GLU A 212 -35.25 7.90 22.57
CA GLU A 212 -35.05 9.22 23.14
C GLU A 212 -34.87 9.15 24.67
N GLY A 213 -33.90 9.91 25.20
CA GLY A 213 -33.58 9.94 26.63
C GLY A 213 -32.61 8.85 27.12
N MET A 214 -32.14 7.96 26.24
CA MET A 214 -31.06 6.99 26.52
C MET A 214 -29.71 7.51 25.98
N PRO A 215 -28.57 7.14 26.60
CA PRO A 215 -27.26 7.48 26.06
C PRO A 215 -26.92 6.64 24.82
N ASN A 216 -26.08 7.15 23.93
CA ASN A 216 -25.65 6.42 22.71
C ASN A 216 -24.66 5.29 23.03
N LYS A 217 -23.98 5.37 24.18
CA LYS A 217 -22.94 4.45 24.66
C LYS A 217 -23.16 4.19 26.15
N GLN A 218 -22.55 3.12 26.68
CA GLN A 218 -22.66 2.73 28.08
C GLN A 218 -24.10 2.48 28.54
N TRP A 219 -24.86 1.73 27.75
CA TRP A 219 -26.22 1.31 28.08
C TRP A 219 -26.38 -0.20 27.92
N SER A 220 -27.47 -0.76 28.43
CA SER A 220 -27.75 -2.19 28.31
C SER A 220 -29.23 -2.47 28.13
N ALA A 221 -29.54 -3.67 27.64
CA ALA A 221 -30.91 -4.15 27.50
C ALA A 221 -31.06 -5.60 27.94
N ARG A 222 -32.26 -5.93 28.44
CA ARG A 222 -32.67 -7.28 28.82
C ARG A 222 -34.01 -7.60 28.19
N TRP A 223 -34.06 -8.67 27.41
CA TRP A 223 -35.29 -9.26 26.88
C TRP A 223 -35.65 -10.51 27.66
N THR A 224 -36.89 -10.57 28.17
CA THR A 224 -37.43 -11.73 28.89
C THR A 224 -38.77 -12.18 28.32
N GLY A 225 -38.97 -13.50 28.28
CA GLY A 225 -40.20 -14.10 27.81
C GLY A 225 -40.05 -15.60 27.59
N PHE A 226 -40.72 -16.11 26.57
CA PHE A 226 -40.76 -17.52 26.24
C PHE A 226 -40.59 -17.72 24.73
N VAL A 227 -39.90 -18.80 24.36
CA VAL A 227 -39.86 -19.33 23.00
C VAL A 227 -40.71 -20.61 22.91
N THR A 228 -41.54 -20.72 21.88
CA THR A 228 -42.35 -21.92 21.60
C THR A 228 -42.04 -22.42 20.20
N VAL A 229 -41.41 -23.58 20.10
CA VAL A 229 -40.98 -24.13 18.80
C VAL A 229 -42.09 -24.92 18.12
N LYS A 230 -42.10 -24.95 16.80
CA LYS A 230 -43.06 -25.73 15.99
C LYS A 230 -42.57 -27.15 15.65
N LYS A 231 -41.29 -27.46 15.87
CA LYS A 231 -40.66 -28.74 15.54
C LYS A 231 -39.83 -29.22 16.74
N THR A 232 -39.92 -30.51 17.06
CA THR A 232 -39.09 -31.12 18.11
C THR A 232 -37.68 -31.40 17.58
N GLY A 233 -36.65 -31.15 18.39
CA GLY A 233 -35.26 -31.53 18.13
C GLY A 233 -34.24 -30.56 18.73
N ASP A 234 -32.98 -30.69 18.30
CA ASP A 234 -31.88 -29.86 18.80
C ASP A 234 -31.78 -28.53 18.05
N TYR A 235 -31.90 -27.43 18.80
CA TYR A 235 -31.75 -26.06 18.32
C TYR A 235 -30.40 -25.49 18.74
N THR A 236 -29.78 -24.65 17.91
CA THR A 236 -28.58 -23.89 18.31
C THR A 236 -28.88 -22.40 18.23
N PHE A 237 -28.91 -21.71 19.36
CA PHE A 237 -29.08 -20.25 19.37
C PHE A 237 -27.77 -19.54 19.04
N SER A 238 -27.84 -18.32 18.55
CA SER A 238 -26.69 -17.44 18.35
C SER A 238 -27.09 -15.99 18.63
N ALA A 239 -26.15 -15.18 19.11
CA ALA A 239 -26.34 -13.75 19.30
C ALA A 239 -25.31 -12.98 18.47
N CYS A 240 -25.75 -12.03 17.64
CA CYS A 240 -24.85 -11.05 17.02
C CYS A 240 -25.00 -9.71 17.72
N THR A 241 -23.96 -9.28 18.41
CA THR A 241 -23.97 -8.03 19.16
C THR A 241 -22.73 -7.19 18.88
N ASP A 242 -22.90 -5.88 18.73
CA ASP A 242 -21.83 -4.89 18.94
C ASP A 242 -21.69 -4.72 20.44
N ASP A 243 -20.52 -5.03 20.99
CA ASP A 243 -20.29 -5.35 22.40
C ASP A 243 -20.97 -6.65 22.89
N GLY A 244 -21.34 -6.72 24.17
CA GLY A 244 -21.52 -7.98 24.89
C GLY A 244 -22.93 -8.58 24.86
N ALA A 245 -23.00 -9.90 25.01
CA ALA A 245 -24.23 -10.68 25.00
C ALA A 245 -24.23 -11.80 26.05
N ARG A 246 -25.40 -12.06 26.66
CA ARG A 246 -25.66 -13.28 27.44
C ARG A 246 -27.02 -13.86 27.09
N LEU A 247 -27.12 -15.19 26.96
CA LEU A 247 -28.36 -15.88 26.61
C LEU A 247 -28.61 -17.07 27.53
N TRP A 248 -29.83 -17.16 28.04
CA TRP A 248 -30.37 -18.33 28.72
C TRP A 248 -31.64 -18.81 28.04
N VAL A 249 -31.75 -20.13 27.85
CA VAL A 249 -32.98 -20.78 27.39
C VAL A 249 -33.26 -21.96 28.31
N ASN A 250 -34.49 -22.07 28.80
CA ASN A 250 -34.87 -23.08 29.79
C ASN A 250 -34.01 -23.07 31.07
N GLY A 251 -33.52 -21.89 31.47
CA GLY A 251 -32.61 -21.73 32.62
C GLY A 251 -31.16 -22.12 32.36
N GLU A 252 -30.84 -22.69 31.20
CA GLU A 252 -29.49 -23.07 30.80
C GLU A 252 -28.76 -21.89 30.14
N ALA A 253 -27.55 -21.58 30.61
CA ALA A 253 -26.69 -20.55 30.02
C ALA A 253 -26.08 -21.07 28.71
N LEU A 254 -26.46 -20.45 27.59
CA LEU A 254 -26.02 -20.87 26.25
C LEU A 254 -24.92 -19.96 25.69
N ILE A 255 -24.97 -18.66 26.00
CA ILE A 255 -23.99 -17.64 25.59
C ILE A 255 -23.60 -16.83 26.82
N ASP A 256 -22.31 -16.66 27.04
CA ASP A 256 -21.76 -15.75 28.04
C ASP A 256 -20.54 -15.01 27.49
N ASN A 257 -20.78 -13.80 26.98
CA ASN A 257 -19.74 -12.98 26.35
C ASN A 257 -19.97 -11.50 26.68
N TRP A 258 -19.67 -11.11 27.91
CA TRP A 258 -19.93 -9.78 28.46
C TRP A 258 -18.70 -8.84 28.37
N LYS A 259 -18.33 -8.43 27.15
CA LYS A 259 -17.10 -7.64 26.89
C LYS A 259 -17.26 -6.61 25.77
N PHE A 260 -16.32 -5.67 25.68
CA PHE A 260 -16.17 -4.72 24.57
C PHE A 260 -15.68 -5.45 23.30
N GLN A 261 -16.36 -5.25 22.17
CA GLN A 261 -16.06 -5.88 20.88
C GLN A 261 -16.83 -5.21 19.73
N ALA A 262 -16.28 -5.26 18.51
CA ALA A 262 -17.05 -4.95 17.30
C ALA A 262 -18.19 -5.98 17.08
N PRO A 263 -19.14 -5.74 16.15
CA PRO A 263 -20.25 -6.66 15.89
C PRO A 263 -19.76 -8.09 15.61
N LEU A 264 -20.03 -9.01 16.54
CA LEU A 264 -19.57 -10.40 16.48
C LEU A 264 -20.75 -11.33 16.74
N THR A 265 -20.89 -12.35 15.90
CA THR A 265 -21.83 -13.45 16.17
C THR A 265 -21.19 -14.49 17.07
N VAL A 266 -21.74 -14.66 18.27
CA VAL A 266 -21.40 -15.75 19.19
C VAL A 266 -22.49 -16.82 19.10
N CYS A 267 -22.10 -18.04 18.75
CA CYS A 267 -23.02 -19.18 18.80
C CYS A 267 -23.11 -19.73 20.23
N ALA A 268 -24.26 -20.33 20.56
CA ALA A 268 -24.42 -21.10 21.78
C ALA A 268 -23.33 -22.18 21.87
N THR A 269 -22.76 -22.32 23.06
CA THR A 269 -21.67 -23.29 23.34
C THR A 269 -22.09 -24.75 23.18
N LYS A 270 -23.41 -25.01 23.13
CA LYS A 270 -24.02 -26.33 22.89
C LYS A 270 -25.43 -26.17 22.31
N PRO A 271 -25.92 -27.15 21.52
CA PRO A 271 -27.34 -27.23 21.16
C PRO A 271 -28.22 -27.44 22.39
N ILE A 272 -29.48 -27.01 22.31
CA ILE A 272 -30.53 -27.25 23.31
C ILE A 272 -31.69 -28.02 22.68
N HIS A 273 -32.12 -29.10 23.32
CA HIS A 273 -33.26 -29.89 22.85
C HIS A 273 -34.58 -29.21 23.22
N LEU A 274 -35.44 -28.94 22.24
CA LEU A 274 -36.75 -28.32 22.44
C LEU A 274 -37.86 -29.19 21.84
N GLU A 275 -39.03 -29.20 22.50
CA GLU A 275 -40.22 -29.96 22.10
C GLU A 275 -41.26 -29.03 21.46
N ALA A 276 -41.86 -29.47 20.34
CA ALA A 276 -42.89 -28.71 19.65
C ALA A 276 -44.08 -28.38 20.56
N GLY A 277 -44.54 -27.12 20.54
CA GLY A 277 -45.69 -26.64 21.30
C GLY A 277 -45.43 -26.35 22.78
N LYS A 278 -44.25 -26.68 23.31
CA LYS A 278 -43.86 -26.39 24.70
C LYS A 278 -43.22 -25.00 24.82
N ARG A 279 -43.62 -24.24 25.84
CA ARG A 279 -43.05 -22.92 26.15
C ARG A 279 -41.78 -23.08 26.97
N TYR A 280 -40.67 -22.50 26.50
CA TYR A 280 -39.40 -22.48 27.22
C TYR A 280 -39.03 -21.05 27.62
N PRO A 281 -38.67 -20.78 28.88
CA PRO A 281 -38.28 -19.43 29.29
C PRO A 281 -37.00 -19.01 28.57
N LEU A 282 -36.96 -17.76 28.11
CA LEU A 282 -35.86 -17.16 27.37
C LEU A 282 -35.48 -15.83 28.01
N ARG A 283 -34.18 -15.66 28.28
CA ARG A 283 -33.60 -14.39 28.74
C ARG A 283 -32.38 -14.06 27.88
N PHE A 284 -32.41 -12.91 27.23
CA PHE A 284 -31.29 -12.39 26.45
C PHE A 284 -30.87 -11.03 26.99
N GLU A 285 -29.60 -10.84 27.26
CA GLU A 285 -29.03 -9.59 27.76
C GLU A 285 -27.96 -9.08 26.80
N PHE A 286 -27.91 -7.77 26.65
CA PHE A 286 -27.04 -7.02 25.75
C PHE A 286 -26.42 -5.84 26.50
N LEU A 287 -25.17 -5.53 26.20
CA LEU A 287 -24.52 -4.31 26.67
C LEU A 287 -23.88 -3.57 25.49
N GLN A 288 -23.90 -2.25 25.57
CA GLN A 288 -23.24 -1.34 24.63
C GLN A 288 -22.27 -0.46 25.41
N LEU A 289 -20.99 -0.48 25.06
CA LEU A 289 -19.88 0.27 25.65
C LEU A 289 -19.36 1.36 24.71
N GLY A 290 -19.32 1.12 23.39
CA GLY A 290 -18.81 2.11 22.43
C GLY A 290 -19.10 1.80 20.96
N GLY A 291 -18.84 2.77 20.07
CA GLY A 291 -19.10 2.61 18.63
C GLY A 291 -20.60 2.58 18.28
N GLY A 292 -20.93 1.78 17.27
CA GLY A 292 -22.32 1.49 16.88
C GLY A 292 -22.96 0.47 17.83
N ALA A 293 -24.25 0.19 17.68
CA ALA A 293 -24.97 -0.78 18.49
C ALA A 293 -25.80 -1.71 17.61
N VAL A 294 -25.55 -3.01 17.72
CA VAL A 294 -26.30 -4.07 17.03
C VAL A 294 -26.69 -5.12 18.06
N ALA A 295 -27.92 -5.62 18.03
CA ALA A 295 -28.33 -6.78 18.83
C ALA A 295 -29.30 -7.66 18.05
N ARG A 296 -28.86 -8.88 17.71
CA ARG A 296 -29.67 -9.88 17.00
C ARG A 296 -29.64 -11.21 17.73
N LEU A 297 -30.80 -11.77 18.05
CA LEU A 297 -30.97 -13.12 18.57
C LEU A 297 -31.49 -14.04 17.45
N SER A 298 -30.70 -15.05 17.12
CA SER A 298 -30.95 -15.95 16.00
C SER A 298 -30.85 -17.42 16.42
N TRP A 299 -31.27 -18.33 15.55
CA TRP A 299 -31.23 -19.78 15.83
C TRP A 299 -31.10 -20.72 14.61
N LYS A 300 -30.60 -21.94 14.89
CA LYS A 300 -30.59 -23.09 13.99
C LYS A 300 -31.71 -24.05 14.38
N MET A 301 -32.61 -24.37 13.45
CA MET A 301 -33.63 -25.41 13.59
C MET A 301 -33.07 -26.84 13.43
N PRO A 302 -33.71 -27.86 14.06
CA PRO A 302 -33.31 -29.26 13.95
C PRO A 302 -33.36 -29.80 12.52
N GLY A 303 -32.29 -30.43 12.08
CA GLY A 303 -32.19 -31.06 10.75
C GLY A 303 -32.18 -30.08 9.58
N VAL A 304 -31.98 -28.78 9.84
CA VAL A 304 -31.82 -27.76 8.79
C VAL A 304 -30.33 -27.44 8.61
N ILE A 305 -29.83 -27.68 7.41
CA ILE A 305 -28.54 -27.15 6.96
C ILE A 305 -28.82 -25.72 6.51
N TYR A 306 -28.48 -24.75 7.35
CA TYR A 306 -28.53 -23.35 6.96
C TYR A 306 -27.35 -23.08 6.04
N LYS A 307 -27.64 -22.86 4.76
CA LYS A 307 -26.77 -22.01 3.95
C LYS A 307 -26.79 -20.63 4.64
N PRO A 308 -25.65 -20.01 4.93
CA PRO A 308 -25.62 -18.71 5.60
C PRO A 308 -26.62 -17.76 4.92
N GLY A 309 -27.55 -17.20 5.69
CA GLY A 309 -28.25 -16.00 5.25
C GLY A 309 -27.17 -14.94 5.09
N PHE A 310 -26.91 -14.50 3.86
CA PHE A 310 -25.73 -13.69 3.59
C PHE A 310 -25.79 -12.36 4.35
N LEU A 311 -25.00 -12.26 5.41
CA LEU A 311 -24.21 -11.05 5.57
C LEU A 311 -22.97 -11.16 4.72
N ALA A 312 -22.45 -10.01 4.28
CA ALA A 312 -21.33 -9.98 3.36
C ALA A 312 -20.10 -10.58 4.06
N PRO A 313 -19.56 -11.72 3.59
CA PRO A 313 -18.30 -12.22 4.12
C PRO A 313 -17.19 -11.20 3.90
N ASP A 314 -16.20 -11.18 4.79
CA ASP A 314 -14.94 -10.47 4.55
C ASP A 314 -13.96 -11.41 3.87
N PHE A 315 -13.76 -11.19 2.57
CA PHE A 315 -12.84 -11.96 1.75
C PHE A 315 -11.40 -11.45 1.85
N MET A 316 -11.15 -10.27 2.44
CA MET A 316 -9.83 -9.65 2.47
C MET A 316 -8.76 -10.59 3.06
N PRO A 317 -8.97 -11.21 4.24
CA PRO A 317 -7.97 -12.11 4.81
C PRO A 317 -7.72 -13.35 3.94
N ASN A 318 -8.77 -13.88 3.33
CA ASN A 318 -8.67 -15.03 2.42
C ASN A 318 -7.88 -14.71 1.15
N MET A 319 -8.01 -13.50 0.59
CA MET A 319 -7.24 -13.09 -0.60
C MET A 319 -5.74 -13.27 -0.39
N SER A 320 -5.20 -12.78 0.73
CA SER A 320 -3.78 -12.92 1.08
C SER A 320 -3.39 -14.38 1.30
N MET A 321 -4.24 -15.18 1.95
CA MET A 321 -3.97 -16.61 2.15
C MET A 321 -3.96 -17.42 0.86
N LEU A 322 -4.76 -17.06 -0.16
CA LEU A 322 -4.71 -17.71 -1.47
C LEU A 322 -3.33 -17.55 -2.14
N PHE A 323 -2.65 -16.42 -1.96
CA PHE A 323 -1.26 -16.26 -2.42
C PHE A 323 -0.33 -17.23 -1.70
N ALA A 324 -0.44 -17.35 -0.37
CA ALA A 324 0.40 -18.27 0.40
C ALA A 324 0.19 -19.73 0.00
N LEU A 325 -1.08 -20.15 -0.19
CA LEU A 325 -1.44 -21.49 -0.65
C LEU A 325 -0.91 -21.78 -2.06
N ARG A 326 -0.97 -20.80 -2.98
CA ARG A 326 -0.35 -20.91 -4.30
C ARG A 326 1.17 -21.10 -4.19
N SER A 327 1.84 -20.26 -3.43
CA SER A 327 3.30 -20.35 -3.25
C SER A 327 3.69 -21.72 -2.67
N TYR A 328 2.91 -22.23 -1.72
CA TYR A 328 3.09 -23.59 -1.17
C TYR A 328 2.88 -24.68 -2.23
N TYR A 329 1.82 -24.61 -3.04
CA TYR A 329 1.60 -25.56 -4.14
C TYR A 329 2.76 -25.55 -5.14
N GLU A 330 3.22 -24.35 -5.53
CA GLU A 330 4.31 -24.20 -6.50
C GLU A 330 5.64 -24.75 -5.98
N TYR A 331 5.90 -24.63 -4.67
CA TYR A 331 7.09 -25.19 -4.02
C TYR A 331 6.98 -26.71 -3.77
N SER A 332 5.85 -27.18 -3.24
CA SER A 332 5.69 -28.55 -2.72
C SER A 332 5.07 -29.54 -3.70
N GLY A 333 4.28 -29.06 -4.66
CA GLY A 333 3.42 -29.89 -5.52
C GLY A 333 2.20 -30.49 -4.83
N ASP A 334 1.82 -30.03 -3.63
CA ASP A 334 0.70 -30.60 -2.87
C ASP A 334 -0.67 -30.32 -3.53
N LYS A 335 -1.20 -31.34 -4.20
CA LYS A 335 -2.48 -31.27 -4.93
C LYS A 335 -3.71 -31.03 -4.05
N ARG A 336 -3.61 -31.17 -2.71
CA ARG A 336 -4.72 -30.83 -1.79
C ARG A 336 -5.14 -29.37 -1.96
N ILE A 337 -4.19 -28.48 -2.26
CA ILE A 337 -4.43 -27.05 -2.49
C ILE A 337 -5.40 -26.80 -3.64
N ILE A 338 -5.26 -27.55 -4.75
CA ILE A 338 -6.15 -27.45 -5.90
C ILE A 338 -7.58 -27.80 -5.48
N GLY A 339 -7.76 -28.91 -4.75
CA GLY A 339 -9.08 -29.31 -4.24
C GLY A 339 -9.69 -28.29 -3.27
N LEU A 340 -8.87 -27.71 -2.39
CA LEU A 340 -9.30 -26.66 -1.45
C LEU A 340 -9.77 -25.41 -2.20
N MET A 341 -8.96 -24.87 -3.11
CA MET A 341 -9.28 -23.66 -3.85
C MET A 341 -10.47 -23.87 -4.80
N THR A 342 -10.62 -25.06 -5.43
CA THR A 342 -11.79 -25.39 -6.25
C THR A 342 -13.08 -25.30 -5.45
N ARG A 343 -13.13 -25.90 -4.25
CA ARG A 343 -14.31 -25.83 -3.38
C ARG A 343 -14.56 -24.40 -2.88
N TYR A 344 -13.50 -23.68 -2.52
CA TYR A 344 -13.61 -22.29 -2.07
C TYR A 344 -14.18 -21.35 -3.14
N PHE A 345 -13.69 -21.45 -4.37
CA PHE A 345 -14.19 -20.61 -5.46
C PHE A 345 -15.58 -21.01 -5.95
N ALA A 346 -15.93 -22.31 -5.88
CA ALA A 346 -17.31 -22.74 -6.09
C ALA A 346 -18.26 -22.13 -5.04
N TRP A 347 -17.82 -22.07 -3.78
CA TRP A 347 -18.55 -21.38 -2.71
C TRP A 347 -18.64 -19.87 -2.95
N GLN A 348 -17.53 -19.18 -3.24
CA GLN A 348 -17.51 -17.75 -3.54
C GLN A 348 -18.49 -17.39 -4.67
N LEU A 349 -18.52 -18.18 -5.75
CA LEU A 349 -19.43 -17.97 -6.86
C LEU A 349 -20.91 -18.02 -6.44
N SER A 350 -21.23 -18.83 -5.43
CA SER A 350 -22.58 -18.98 -4.87
C SER A 350 -23.05 -17.81 -3.99
N VAL A 351 -22.14 -16.96 -3.52
CA VAL A 351 -22.46 -15.77 -2.70
C VAL A 351 -23.19 -14.73 -3.57
N PRO A 352 -24.39 -14.22 -3.22
CA PRO A 352 -25.13 -13.22 -4.00
C PRO A 352 -24.31 -11.97 -4.30
N ASP A 353 -24.53 -11.37 -5.47
CA ASP A 353 -23.76 -10.21 -5.94
C ASP A 353 -23.81 -9.02 -4.96
N ASN A 354 -24.95 -8.78 -4.30
CA ASN A 354 -25.11 -7.71 -3.30
C ASN A 354 -24.41 -7.98 -1.95
N LYS A 355 -23.75 -9.13 -1.81
CA LYS A 355 -23.03 -9.58 -0.61
C LYS A 355 -21.59 -10.01 -0.93
N PHE A 356 -21.21 -9.99 -2.20
CA PHE A 356 -19.92 -10.46 -2.68
C PHE A 356 -18.97 -9.28 -2.84
N PHE A 357 -17.93 -9.21 -2.00
CA PHE A 357 -17.03 -8.06 -1.89
C PHE A 357 -17.78 -6.73 -1.64
N ALA A 358 -18.85 -6.78 -0.85
CA ALA A 358 -19.68 -5.62 -0.58
C ALA A 358 -19.00 -4.70 0.47
N GLY A 359 -18.61 -3.50 0.05
CA GLY A 359 -18.05 -2.46 0.92
C GLY A 359 -16.67 -2.77 1.51
N GLY A 360 -16.18 -1.87 2.37
CA GLY A 360 -14.91 -2.00 3.10
C GLY A 360 -13.66 -2.08 2.21
N TRP A 361 -12.54 -2.51 2.81
CA TRP A 361 -11.23 -2.61 2.17
C TRP A 361 -11.17 -3.63 1.02
N GLN A 362 -12.04 -4.64 1.05
CA GLN A 362 -12.11 -5.67 0.01
C GLN A 362 -12.68 -5.15 -1.33
N PHE A 363 -13.58 -4.15 -1.28
CA PHE A 363 -14.27 -3.63 -2.46
C PHE A 363 -13.33 -3.05 -3.54
N PRO A 364 -12.34 -2.20 -3.19
CA PRO A 364 -11.37 -1.71 -4.16
C PRO A 364 -10.28 -2.73 -4.54
N ARG A 365 -10.01 -3.72 -3.67
CA ARG A 365 -8.87 -4.64 -3.75
C ARG A 365 -9.17 -6.00 -4.38
N ASN A 366 -10.39 -6.26 -4.82
CA ASN A 366 -10.82 -7.60 -5.26
C ASN A 366 -10.10 -8.18 -6.51
N GLY A 367 -9.22 -7.40 -7.15
CA GLY A 367 -8.30 -7.89 -8.19
C GLY A 367 -7.26 -8.90 -7.68
N ASP A 368 -6.92 -8.88 -6.38
CA ASP A 368 -6.07 -9.89 -5.73
C ASP A 368 -6.72 -11.28 -5.77
N ASN A 369 -8.03 -11.36 -5.47
CA ASN A 369 -8.79 -12.61 -5.59
C ASN A 369 -8.82 -13.10 -7.05
N MET A 370 -8.99 -12.20 -8.01
CA MET A 370 -9.08 -12.53 -9.43
C MET A 370 -7.80 -13.19 -9.97
N ASP A 371 -6.62 -12.77 -9.49
CA ASP A 371 -5.34 -13.39 -9.85
C ASP A 371 -5.31 -14.88 -9.46
N SER A 372 -5.79 -15.21 -8.25
CA SER A 372 -5.85 -16.59 -7.75
C SER A 372 -6.89 -17.45 -8.48
N VAL A 373 -8.01 -16.85 -8.89
CA VAL A 373 -9.03 -17.53 -9.71
C VAL A 373 -8.47 -17.90 -11.09
N TYR A 374 -7.78 -16.98 -11.78
CA TYR A 374 -7.15 -17.27 -13.06
C TYR A 374 -6.05 -18.32 -12.96
N TRP A 375 -5.25 -18.26 -11.89
CA TRP A 375 -4.24 -19.29 -11.63
C TRP A 375 -4.87 -20.70 -11.54
N LEU A 376 -5.96 -20.85 -10.78
CA LEU A 376 -6.66 -22.13 -10.68
C LEU A 376 -7.32 -22.53 -12.01
N TYR A 377 -7.85 -21.57 -12.77
CA TYR A 377 -8.42 -21.81 -14.09
C TYR A 377 -7.38 -22.38 -15.06
N ASN A 378 -6.17 -21.84 -15.06
CA ASN A 378 -5.09 -22.32 -15.94
C ASN A 378 -4.74 -23.80 -15.66
N ILE A 379 -4.86 -24.24 -14.41
CA ILE A 379 -4.64 -25.63 -13.99
C ILE A 379 -5.84 -26.54 -14.32
N THR A 380 -7.06 -26.10 -13.99
CA THR A 380 -8.25 -26.96 -14.01
C THR A 380 -9.04 -26.89 -15.32
N GLY A 381 -9.14 -25.70 -15.93
CA GLY A 381 -10.03 -25.39 -17.04
C GLY A 381 -11.51 -25.36 -16.69
N ASP A 382 -11.87 -25.21 -15.41
CA ASP A 382 -13.28 -25.08 -15.01
C ASP A 382 -13.83 -23.70 -15.40
N ASN A 383 -14.72 -23.68 -16.39
CA ASN A 383 -15.33 -22.44 -16.90
C ASN A 383 -16.12 -21.65 -15.83
N LYS A 384 -16.56 -22.28 -14.73
CA LYS A 384 -17.20 -21.57 -13.62
C LYS A 384 -16.26 -20.55 -12.97
N LEU A 385 -14.94 -20.76 -13.06
CA LEU A 385 -13.95 -19.80 -12.59
C LEU A 385 -13.97 -18.52 -13.43
N LEU A 386 -14.26 -18.61 -14.73
CA LEU A 386 -14.43 -17.44 -15.60
C LEU A 386 -15.73 -16.69 -15.30
N ASP A 387 -16.78 -17.39 -14.85
CA ASP A 387 -17.99 -16.74 -14.35
C ASP A 387 -17.72 -15.97 -13.05
N LEU A 388 -16.84 -16.52 -12.19
CA LEU A 388 -16.40 -15.88 -10.95
C LEU A 388 -15.55 -14.63 -11.19
N THR A 389 -14.64 -14.63 -12.16
CA THR A 389 -13.88 -13.41 -12.52
C THR A 389 -14.78 -12.34 -13.14
N ALA A 390 -15.75 -12.73 -13.96
CA ALA A 390 -16.78 -11.80 -14.45
C ALA A 390 -17.63 -11.22 -13.31
N LYS A 391 -17.81 -11.99 -12.21
CA LYS A 391 -18.46 -11.53 -10.98
C LYS A 391 -17.60 -10.53 -10.21
N LEU A 392 -16.32 -10.84 -9.99
CA LEU A 392 -15.37 -9.93 -9.36
C LEU A 392 -15.29 -8.58 -10.10
N MET A 393 -15.33 -8.62 -11.44
CA MET A 393 -15.31 -7.41 -12.25
C MET A 393 -16.55 -6.53 -12.01
N ARG A 394 -17.76 -7.12 -11.93
CA ARG A 394 -19.02 -6.37 -11.80
C ARG A 394 -19.40 -5.96 -10.36
N THR A 395 -18.89 -6.64 -9.32
CA THR A 395 -19.25 -6.33 -7.92
C THR A 395 -18.22 -5.50 -7.15
N GLY A 396 -16.98 -5.39 -7.63
CA GLY A 396 -15.95 -4.54 -7.00
C GLY A 396 -15.95 -3.10 -7.49
N ALA A 397 -15.01 -2.29 -7.00
CA ALA A 397 -14.90 -0.88 -7.38
C ALA A 397 -14.78 -0.68 -8.92
N PRO A 398 -15.43 0.34 -9.49
CA PRO A 398 -15.49 0.56 -10.94
C PRO A 398 -14.21 1.25 -11.47
N TRP A 399 -13.11 0.50 -11.55
CA TRP A 399 -11.82 0.97 -12.05
C TRP A 399 -11.78 1.29 -13.56
N THR A 400 -12.89 1.21 -14.29
CA THR A 400 -12.98 1.53 -15.73
C THR A 400 -13.53 2.92 -16.02
N GLY A 401 -14.06 3.63 -15.02
CA GLY A 401 -14.80 4.89 -15.20
C GLY A 401 -13.96 6.18 -15.14
N GLY A 402 -12.63 6.09 -15.02
CA GLY A 402 -11.74 7.25 -14.97
C GLY A 402 -11.85 8.13 -13.71
N LYS A 403 -12.66 7.73 -12.73
CA LYS A 403 -12.73 8.36 -11.41
C LYS A 403 -12.12 7.43 -10.37
N VAL A 404 -11.02 7.88 -9.80
CA VAL A 404 -10.34 7.24 -8.68
C VAL A 404 -10.38 8.29 -7.56
N GLU A 405 -11.54 8.44 -6.91
CA GLU A 405 -11.77 9.45 -5.87
C GLU A 405 -11.53 8.87 -4.47
N GLY A 406 -10.78 9.61 -3.65
CA GLY A 406 -10.89 9.63 -2.18
C GLY A 406 -10.51 8.38 -1.39
N GLY A 407 -9.41 7.70 -1.73
CA GLY A 407 -9.01 6.41 -1.15
C GLY A 407 -7.65 6.35 -0.46
N HIS A 408 -7.53 5.32 0.38
CA HIS A 408 -6.31 4.85 1.01
C HIS A 408 -5.29 4.41 -0.07
N ASN A 409 -4.02 4.75 0.10
CA ASN A 409 -3.00 4.56 -0.93
C ASN A 409 -2.81 3.09 -1.37
N VAL A 410 -2.99 2.12 -0.47
CA VAL A 410 -2.93 0.69 -0.81
C VAL A 410 -4.10 0.24 -1.68
N ASP A 411 -5.29 0.85 -1.54
CA ASP A 411 -6.42 0.57 -2.42
C ASP A 411 -6.06 0.92 -3.87
N TYR A 412 -5.36 2.03 -4.05
CA TYR A 412 -4.86 2.45 -5.35
C TYR A 412 -3.75 1.54 -5.84
N SER A 413 -2.78 1.23 -4.99
CA SER A 413 -1.64 0.38 -5.33
C SER A 413 -2.06 -1.03 -5.73
N GLN A 414 -3.16 -1.56 -5.18
CA GLN A 414 -3.71 -2.86 -5.54
C GLN A 414 -4.75 -2.79 -6.68
N GLY A 415 -5.74 -1.90 -6.54
CA GLY A 415 -6.96 -1.93 -7.35
C GLY A 415 -6.80 -1.43 -8.79
N PHE A 416 -5.85 -0.52 -9.05
CA PHE A 416 -5.70 0.12 -10.38
C PHE A 416 -5.54 -0.88 -11.52
N ARG A 417 -4.91 -2.04 -11.23
CA ARG A 417 -4.60 -3.08 -12.21
C ARG A 417 -5.76 -3.99 -12.55
N LYS A 418 -6.85 -3.98 -11.77
CA LYS A 418 -7.98 -4.92 -11.92
C LYS A 418 -8.52 -4.98 -13.36
N PRO A 419 -8.78 -3.85 -14.05
CA PRO A 419 -9.19 -3.89 -15.45
C PRO A 419 -8.15 -4.60 -16.35
N GLY A 420 -6.87 -4.31 -16.16
CA GLY A 420 -5.77 -4.95 -16.90
C GLY A 420 -5.66 -6.45 -16.65
N GLN A 421 -5.98 -6.92 -15.45
CA GLN A 421 -6.09 -8.36 -15.19
C GLN A 421 -7.33 -8.97 -15.87
N PHE A 422 -8.48 -8.29 -15.89
CA PHE A 422 -9.69 -8.78 -16.56
C PHE A 422 -9.61 -8.72 -18.10
N TYR A 423 -8.69 -7.91 -18.64
CA TYR A 423 -8.42 -7.82 -20.09
C TYR A 423 -8.12 -9.19 -20.72
N ILE A 424 -7.42 -10.10 -20.03
CA ILE A 424 -7.08 -11.41 -20.58
C ILE A 424 -8.31 -12.27 -20.90
N GLN A 425 -9.42 -12.08 -20.16
CA GLN A 425 -10.68 -12.78 -20.40
C GLN A 425 -11.59 -12.00 -21.35
N SER A 426 -11.75 -10.70 -21.10
CA SER A 426 -12.68 -9.86 -21.88
C SER A 426 -12.21 -9.56 -23.29
N LYS A 427 -10.89 -9.52 -23.52
CA LYS A 427 -10.24 -9.14 -24.79
C LYS A 427 -10.57 -7.71 -25.25
N ASP A 428 -11.26 -6.92 -24.42
CA ASP A 428 -11.60 -5.53 -24.72
C ASP A 428 -10.40 -4.62 -24.38
N PRO A 429 -9.75 -3.97 -25.36
CA PRO A 429 -8.61 -3.09 -25.11
C PRO A 429 -8.93 -1.92 -24.17
N LYS A 430 -10.20 -1.55 -23.97
CA LYS A 430 -10.61 -0.53 -23.00
C LYS A 430 -10.26 -0.92 -21.56
N HIS A 431 -10.33 -2.21 -21.22
CA HIS A 431 -9.94 -2.68 -19.90
C HIS A 431 -8.44 -2.52 -19.67
N LEU A 432 -7.63 -2.79 -20.69
CA LEU A 432 -6.19 -2.54 -20.60
C LEU A 432 -5.88 -1.04 -20.49
N ALA A 433 -6.50 -0.23 -21.36
CA ALA A 433 -6.34 1.22 -21.33
C ALA A 433 -6.73 1.84 -19.98
N ALA A 434 -7.77 1.33 -19.33
CA ALA A 434 -8.19 1.78 -18.01
C ALA A 434 -7.11 1.56 -16.94
N ALA A 435 -6.40 0.43 -16.95
CA ALA A 435 -5.32 0.19 -15.98
C ALA A 435 -4.17 1.18 -16.14
N TYR A 436 -3.77 1.50 -17.37
CA TYR A 436 -2.75 2.52 -17.65
C TYR A 436 -3.25 3.92 -17.26
N GLY A 437 -4.47 4.29 -17.67
CA GLY A 437 -5.07 5.59 -17.34
C GLY A 437 -5.24 5.80 -15.83
N ASN A 438 -5.58 4.76 -15.07
CA ASN A 438 -5.64 4.82 -13.61
C ASN A 438 -4.26 5.11 -13.02
N TYR A 439 -3.21 4.40 -13.47
CA TYR A 439 -1.84 4.64 -13.01
C TYR A 439 -1.44 6.09 -13.28
N ASP A 440 -1.65 6.58 -14.50
CA ASP A 440 -1.26 7.94 -14.88
C ASP A 440 -2.03 8.99 -14.08
N SER A 441 -3.34 8.77 -13.86
CA SER A 441 -4.20 9.66 -13.06
C SER A 441 -3.74 9.77 -11.61
N LEU A 442 -3.35 8.67 -10.96
CA LEU A 442 -2.83 8.69 -9.59
C LEU A 442 -1.61 9.61 -9.48
N HIS A 443 -0.69 9.47 -10.43
CA HIS A 443 0.56 10.23 -10.48
C HIS A 443 0.33 11.70 -10.86
N ASP A 444 -0.69 11.99 -11.66
CA ASP A 444 -1.05 13.35 -12.04
C ASP A 444 -1.76 14.12 -10.92
N ILE A 445 -2.64 13.47 -10.17
CA ILE A 445 -3.44 14.07 -9.09
C ILE A 445 -2.61 14.20 -7.80
N TYR A 446 -1.90 13.13 -7.43
CA TYR A 446 -1.22 13.02 -6.13
C TYR A 446 0.29 13.29 -6.22
N GLY A 447 0.78 13.64 -7.40
CA GLY A 447 2.17 14.00 -7.64
C GLY A 447 3.04 12.80 -7.97
N GLN A 448 4.20 13.10 -8.55
CA GLN A 448 5.24 12.14 -8.85
C GLN A 448 6.51 12.59 -8.14
N VAL A 449 7.21 11.63 -7.56
CA VAL A 449 8.48 11.85 -6.88
C VAL A 449 9.50 10.80 -7.34
N PRO A 450 10.81 11.06 -7.17
CA PRO A 450 11.82 10.03 -7.36
C PRO A 450 11.53 8.79 -6.50
N GLY A 451 11.98 7.62 -6.95
CA GLY A 451 11.72 6.34 -6.28
C GLY A 451 10.42 5.63 -6.71
N GLY A 452 9.71 6.17 -7.70
CA GLY A 452 8.65 5.45 -8.43
C GLY A 452 7.25 5.48 -7.80
N MET A 453 7.07 6.20 -6.69
CA MET A 453 5.78 6.33 -6.00
C MET A 453 5.11 7.70 -6.23
N PHE A 454 3.81 7.75 -5.94
CA PHE A 454 3.01 8.97 -5.83
C PHE A 454 2.88 9.40 -4.36
N GLY A 455 2.35 10.59 -4.10
CA GLY A 455 2.05 11.03 -2.73
C GLY A 455 0.84 10.29 -2.15
N GLY A 456 1.06 9.45 -1.14
CA GLY A 456 0.01 8.59 -0.60
C GLY A 456 0.40 8.06 0.76
N ASP A 457 0.55 8.96 1.73
CA ASP A 457 1.01 8.63 3.08
C ASP A 457 0.18 7.52 3.73
N GLU A 458 -1.05 7.80 4.12
CA GLU A 458 -2.09 6.80 4.42
C GLU A 458 -3.18 6.93 3.34
N PHE A 459 -3.58 8.19 3.11
CA PHE A 459 -4.55 8.57 2.09
C PHE A 459 -3.86 9.37 0.99
N ALA A 460 -4.22 9.14 -0.26
CA ALA A 460 -3.74 10.01 -1.32
C ALA A 460 -4.54 11.32 -1.31
N ARG A 461 -3.87 12.43 -0.98
CA ARG A 461 -4.49 13.75 -0.76
C ARG A 461 -4.13 14.71 -1.90
N PRO A 462 -5.11 15.23 -2.67
CA PRO A 462 -4.83 16.23 -3.71
C PRO A 462 -4.13 17.45 -3.12
N GLY A 463 -3.14 18.00 -3.82
CA GLY A 463 -2.35 19.15 -3.36
C GLY A 463 -1.10 18.78 -2.55
N TYR A 464 -1.04 17.60 -1.94
CA TYR A 464 0.13 17.11 -1.19
C TYR A 464 1.13 16.44 -2.14
N THR A 465 1.70 17.23 -3.06
CA THR A 465 2.54 16.73 -4.16
C THR A 465 4.03 17.04 -4.01
N ASP A 466 4.41 17.69 -2.90
CA ASP A 466 5.80 18.01 -2.55
C ASP A 466 6.55 16.74 -2.08
N PRO A 467 7.86 16.59 -2.36
CA PRO A 467 8.66 15.43 -1.93
C PRO A 467 8.83 15.27 -0.41
N GLN A 468 8.35 16.20 0.41
CA GLN A 468 8.16 15.96 1.86
C GLN A 468 7.01 14.99 2.13
N ASN A 469 6.04 14.88 1.22
CA ASN A 469 4.95 13.90 1.33
C ASN A 469 5.51 12.47 1.24
N ALA A 470 4.84 11.56 1.92
CA ALA A 470 5.27 10.19 2.08
C ALA A 470 4.42 9.21 1.27
N ILE A 471 4.82 7.95 1.32
CA ILE A 471 4.03 6.79 0.92
C ILE A 471 4.05 5.77 2.06
N GLU A 472 2.93 5.09 2.28
CA GLU A 472 2.86 3.91 3.14
C GLU A 472 3.78 2.81 2.62
N THR A 473 4.48 2.12 3.53
CA THR A 473 5.33 0.97 3.17
C THR A 473 4.53 -0.17 2.50
N CYS A 474 3.28 -0.45 2.91
CA CYS A 474 2.40 -1.38 2.19
C CYS A 474 2.16 -0.95 0.74
N GLY A 475 1.90 0.34 0.50
CA GLY A 475 1.67 0.87 -0.84
C GLY A 475 2.83 0.57 -1.79
N SER A 476 4.06 0.61 -1.28
CA SER A 476 5.26 0.29 -2.06
C SER A 476 5.29 -1.17 -2.51
N VAL A 477 5.08 -2.13 -1.61
CA VAL A 477 5.13 -3.57 -1.94
C VAL A 477 3.95 -4.02 -2.79
N ASP A 478 2.76 -3.45 -2.56
CA ASP A 478 1.57 -3.72 -3.36
C ASP A 478 1.69 -3.14 -4.77
N MET A 479 2.27 -1.94 -4.92
CA MET A 479 2.54 -1.36 -6.23
C MET A 479 3.57 -2.21 -7.00
N MET A 480 4.64 -2.68 -6.34
CA MET A 480 5.60 -3.60 -6.95
C MET A 480 4.92 -4.87 -7.47
N LEU A 481 4.08 -5.50 -6.65
CA LEU A 481 3.33 -6.69 -7.06
C LEU A 481 2.41 -6.41 -8.26
N SER A 482 1.69 -5.29 -8.23
CA SER A 482 0.81 -4.87 -9.32
C SER A 482 1.55 -4.71 -10.64
N GLN A 483 2.72 -4.09 -10.60
CA GLN A 483 3.57 -3.89 -11.77
C GLN A 483 4.10 -5.24 -12.29
N GLN A 484 4.51 -6.16 -11.41
CA GLN A 484 4.91 -7.52 -11.81
C GLN A 484 3.75 -8.30 -12.47
N MET A 485 2.52 -8.16 -11.98
CA MET A 485 1.34 -8.78 -12.62
C MET A 485 1.07 -8.20 -14.00
N LEU A 486 1.05 -6.87 -14.13
CA LEU A 486 0.81 -6.21 -15.41
C LEU A 486 1.92 -6.53 -16.42
N LEU A 487 3.16 -6.63 -15.98
CA LEU A 487 4.28 -7.11 -16.78
C LEU A 487 4.01 -8.49 -17.38
N ARG A 488 3.59 -9.46 -16.55
CA ARG A 488 3.26 -10.81 -17.04
C ARG A 488 2.08 -10.84 -18.01
N ILE A 489 1.07 -10.01 -17.77
CA ILE A 489 -0.14 -9.92 -18.60
C ILE A 489 0.16 -9.32 -19.98
N THR A 490 0.95 -8.23 -20.01
CA THR A 490 1.10 -7.37 -21.19
C THR A 490 2.37 -7.66 -21.98
N GLY A 491 3.44 -8.06 -21.29
CA GLY A 491 4.80 -8.07 -21.79
C GLY A 491 5.43 -6.67 -21.88
N ASP A 492 4.75 -5.61 -21.43
CA ASP A 492 5.27 -4.23 -21.49
C ASP A 492 6.31 -4.00 -20.40
N LEU A 493 7.54 -3.74 -20.85
CA LEU A 493 8.72 -3.58 -20.01
C LEU A 493 8.72 -2.29 -19.20
N THR A 494 7.81 -1.35 -19.47
CA THR A 494 7.60 -0.18 -18.61
C THR A 494 7.25 -0.60 -17.18
N TRP A 495 6.53 -1.71 -17.01
CA TRP A 495 6.20 -2.23 -15.68
C TRP A 495 7.42 -2.83 -14.96
N ALA A 496 8.39 -3.38 -15.69
CA ALA A 496 9.65 -3.83 -15.10
C ALA A 496 10.49 -2.64 -14.61
N ASP A 497 10.64 -1.60 -15.45
CA ASP A 497 11.34 -0.36 -15.06
C ASP A 497 10.70 0.27 -13.81
N ARG A 498 9.36 0.35 -13.77
CA ARG A 498 8.62 0.90 -12.63
C ARG A 498 8.81 0.07 -11.36
N CYS A 499 8.86 -1.26 -11.46
CA CYS A 499 9.10 -2.14 -10.32
C CYS A 499 10.51 -1.97 -9.76
N GLU A 500 11.53 -1.90 -10.64
CA GLU A 500 12.91 -1.65 -10.24
C GLU A 500 13.08 -0.28 -9.57
N ASN A 501 12.36 0.75 -10.03
CA ASN A 501 12.38 2.07 -9.39
C ASN A 501 11.94 2.00 -7.93
N ILE A 502 10.93 1.20 -7.58
CA ILE A 502 10.48 1.08 -6.18
C ILE A 502 11.44 0.17 -5.41
N ALA A 503 11.79 -0.98 -5.98
CA ALA A 503 12.60 -2.02 -5.33
C ALA A 503 13.98 -1.51 -4.89
N PHE A 504 14.63 -0.65 -5.70
CA PHE A 504 15.98 -0.19 -5.41
C PHE A 504 16.07 1.17 -4.72
N ASN A 505 14.94 1.88 -4.57
CA ASN A 505 14.94 3.25 -4.04
C ASN A 505 14.02 3.44 -2.84
N THR A 506 12.73 3.10 -2.97
CA THR A 506 11.74 3.37 -1.91
C THR A 506 11.73 2.26 -0.86
N LEU A 507 11.64 1.00 -1.30
CA LEU A 507 11.52 -0.16 -0.42
C LEU A 507 12.65 -0.29 0.61
N PRO A 508 13.95 -0.34 0.25
CA PRO A 508 15.03 -0.56 1.22
C PRO A 508 15.15 0.57 2.25
N ALA A 509 14.70 1.78 1.91
CA ALA A 509 14.76 2.94 2.79
C ALA A 509 13.67 2.95 3.87
N SER A 510 12.63 2.12 3.73
CA SER A 510 11.56 1.91 4.71
C SER A 510 11.97 1.03 5.89
N PHE A 511 13.10 0.32 5.80
CA PHE A 511 13.61 -0.59 6.83
C PHE A 511 14.94 -0.09 7.40
N THR A 512 15.30 -0.51 8.61
CA THR A 512 16.70 -0.44 9.05
C THR A 512 17.58 -1.36 8.19
N ALA A 513 18.88 -1.07 8.08
CA ALA A 513 19.76 -1.80 7.18
C ALA A 513 19.94 -3.28 7.52
N ASP A 514 19.62 -3.65 8.76
CA ASP A 514 19.63 -5.01 9.28
C ASP A 514 18.27 -5.70 9.21
N GLY A 515 17.24 -5.05 8.64
CA GLY A 515 15.89 -5.61 8.51
C GLY A 515 15.12 -5.74 9.84
N LYS A 516 15.63 -5.19 10.95
CA LYS A 516 15.05 -5.39 12.28
C LYS A 516 13.95 -4.43 12.67
N ALA A 517 13.78 -3.31 11.98
CA ALA A 517 12.69 -2.38 12.20
C ALA A 517 12.26 -1.72 10.88
N LEU A 518 11.04 -1.21 10.84
CA LEU A 518 10.50 -0.46 9.71
C LEU A 518 9.85 0.84 10.17
N ARG A 519 9.60 1.74 9.22
CA ARG A 519 8.71 2.90 9.40
C ARG A 519 7.45 2.74 8.57
N TYR A 520 6.35 3.36 9.01
CA TYR A 520 5.11 3.39 8.25
C TYR A 520 5.24 4.26 7.00
N LEU A 521 5.75 5.48 7.17
CA LEU A 521 5.80 6.53 6.15
C LEU A 521 7.22 6.82 5.68
N THR A 522 7.41 6.79 4.37
CA THR A 522 8.71 6.98 3.71
C THR A 522 8.64 8.15 2.72
N SER A 523 9.30 9.29 2.99
CA SER A 523 9.30 10.46 2.08
C SER A 523 10.58 10.55 1.23
N PRO A 524 10.53 10.96 -0.04
CA PRO A 524 11.73 11.18 -0.86
C PRO A 524 12.70 12.23 -0.29
N ASN A 525 12.15 13.27 0.35
CA ASN A 525 12.89 14.24 1.15
C ASN A 525 12.49 14.07 2.63
N GLN A 526 13.32 13.35 3.38
CA GLN A 526 13.14 13.02 4.78
C GLN A 526 14.45 13.29 5.54
N VAL A 527 14.48 14.36 6.33
CA VAL A 527 15.67 14.81 7.08
C VAL A 527 15.66 14.37 8.54
N ASN A 528 14.53 13.82 8.98
CA ASN A 528 14.30 13.31 10.32
C ASN A 528 13.42 12.04 10.25
N SER A 529 13.67 11.08 11.13
CA SER A 529 12.91 9.85 11.31
C SER A 529 12.76 9.65 12.81
N ASP A 530 11.78 10.31 13.39
CA ASP A 530 11.57 10.38 14.84
C ASP A 530 10.13 10.04 15.22
N LYS A 531 9.85 10.02 16.53
CA LYS A 531 8.50 9.76 17.05
C LYS A 531 7.57 10.96 16.97
N ARG A 532 8.04 12.12 16.50
CA ARG A 532 7.24 13.34 16.53
C ARG A 532 6.14 13.24 15.49
N SER A 533 4.90 13.53 15.92
CA SER A 533 3.77 13.65 15.01
C SER A 533 4.04 14.71 13.94
N LYS A 534 3.90 14.31 12.67
CA LYS A 534 4.03 15.20 11.50
C LYS A 534 2.68 15.66 10.96
N TYR A 535 1.59 15.38 11.67
CA TYR A 535 0.25 15.83 11.32
C TYR A 535 0.14 17.36 11.37
N PRO A 536 -0.55 18.03 10.42
CA PRO A 536 -1.31 17.46 9.29
C PRO A 536 -0.51 17.32 7.99
N ILE A 537 0.80 17.62 8.00
CA ILE A 537 1.64 17.53 6.80
C ILE A 537 1.65 16.09 6.28
N LEU A 538 1.67 15.11 7.18
CA LEU A 538 1.33 13.72 6.91
C LEU A 538 -0.06 13.40 7.52
N ALA A 539 -0.86 12.57 6.85
CA ALA A 539 -2.26 12.34 7.20
C ALA A 539 -2.46 11.76 8.61
N ASP A 540 -1.53 10.92 9.05
CA ASP A 540 -1.62 10.25 10.34
C ASP A 540 -0.80 10.95 11.43
N ALA A 541 -1.41 11.12 12.58
CA ALA A 541 -0.73 11.56 13.78
C ALA A 541 0.07 10.42 14.43
N GLY A 542 1.12 10.79 15.18
CA GLY A 542 1.94 9.83 15.93
C GLY A 542 3.31 9.57 15.30
N ASP A 543 3.92 8.44 15.63
CA ASP A 543 5.32 8.09 15.34
C ASP A 543 5.53 7.47 13.96
N MET A 544 4.76 7.87 12.96
CA MET A 544 4.68 7.19 11.66
C MET A 544 5.99 7.17 10.83
N GLN A 545 6.96 8.01 11.18
CA GLN A 545 8.29 8.03 10.54
C GLN A 545 9.40 7.43 11.41
N ALA A 546 9.13 7.00 12.64
CA ALA A 546 10.10 6.32 13.49
C ALA A 546 10.37 4.88 12.97
N MET A 547 11.56 4.34 13.26
CA MET A 547 11.83 2.93 12.98
C MET A 547 11.42 2.09 14.18
N ASP A 548 10.33 1.34 14.07
CA ASP A 548 9.77 0.56 15.16
C ASP A 548 9.41 -0.88 14.72
N PRO A 549 9.92 -1.92 15.40
CA PRO A 549 9.51 -3.29 15.12
C PRO A 549 8.19 -3.71 15.77
N TYR A 550 7.60 -2.89 16.65
CA TYR A 550 6.41 -3.24 17.43
C TYR A 550 5.16 -2.42 17.07
N ASN A 551 5.36 -1.24 16.49
CA ASN A 551 4.28 -0.39 15.99
C ASN A 551 4.09 -0.63 14.48
N HIS A 552 3.02 -0.06 13.90
CA HIS A 552 2.70 -0.11 12.45
C HIS A 552 1.95 -1.37 11.98
N ARG A 553 0.75 -1.60 12.54
CA ARG A 553 -0.12 -2.78 12.33
C ARG A 553 -0.07 -3.37 10.91
N CYS A 554 -0.56 -2.71 9.86
CA CYS A 554 -0.57 -3.30 8.50
C CYS A 554 0.86 -3.48 7.93
N CYS A 555 1.67 -2.42 7.91
CA CYS A 555 3.02 -2.39 7.33
C CYS A 555 3.96 -3.41 7.93
N GLN A 556 3.87 -3.63 9.24
CA GLN A 556 4.60 -4.66 9.96
C GLN A 556 4.31 -6.04 9.37
N HIS A 557 3.10 -6.33 8.90
CA HIS A 557 2.77 -7.66 8.43
C HIS A 557 2.84 -7.80 6.90
N ASN A 558 2.45 -6.78 6.13
CA ASN A 558 2.34 -6.89 4.67
C ASN A 558 3.68 -6.71 3.93
N SER A 559 4.63 -5.99 4.52
CA SER A 559 5.85 -5.58 3.82
C SER A 559 6.82 -6.72 3.48
N GLY A 560 6.73 -7.85 4.20
CA GLY A 560 7.57 -9.04 4.01
C GLY A 560 7.36 -9.81 2.69
N MET A 561 6.56 -9.28 1.77
CA MET A 561 6.37 -9.88 0.45
C MET A 561 7.23 -9.24 -0.64
N GLY A 562 7.82 -8.07 -0.38
CA GLY A 562 8.52 -7.25 -1.36
C GLY A 562 9.68 -7.99 -2.05
N TRP A 563 10.70 -8.40 -1.29
CA TRP A 563 11.85 -9.12 -1.84
C TRP A 563 11.54 -10.53 -2.32
N PRO A 564 10.74 -11.36 -1.62
CA PRO A 564 10.42 -12.71 -2.09
C PRO A 564 9.73 -12.71 -3.45
N TYR A 565 8.74 -11.85 -3.69
CA TYR A 565 8.08 -11.79 -4.99
C TYR A 565 8.94 -11.13 -6.07
N PHE A 566 9.75 -10.11 -5.72
CA PHE A 566 10.74 -9.56 -6.64
C PHE A 566 11.71 -10.66 -7.14
N ALA A 567 12.26 -11.46 -6.22
CA ALA A 567 13.13 -12.58 -6.53
C ALA A 567 12.45 -13.64 -7.41
N GLN A 568 11.18 -13.95 -7.14
CA GLN A 568 10.40 -14.91 -7.94
C GLN A 568 10.10 -14.42 -9.37
N ASN A 569 10.25 -13.13 -9.65
CA ASN A 569 9.96 -12.53 -10.96
C ASN A 569 11.20 -12.09 -11.74
N LEU A 570 12.42 -12.40 -11.29
CA LEU A 570 13.66 -12.12 -12.03
C LEU A 570 13.66 -12.79 -13.41
N TRP A 571 13.24 -14.05 -13.46
CA TRP A 571 13.16 -14.88 -14.65
C TRP A 571 11.73 -15.36 -14.90
N GLN A 572 11.38 -15.49 -16.18
CA GLN A 572 10.08 -15.99 -16.63
C GLN A 572 10.28 -16.97 -17.79
N ALA A 573 9.37 -17.92 -17.93
CA ALA A 573 9.25 -18.71 -19.14
C ALA A 573 8.51 -17.93 -20.24
N THR A 574 8.73 -18.30 -21.50
CA THR A 574 8.07 -17.68 -22.67
C THR A 574 7.34 -18.73 -23.50
N PRO A 575 6.42 -18.30 -24.41
CA PRO A 575 6.02 -19.14 -25.55
C PRO A 575 7.23 -19.70 -26.31
N GLY A 576 7.03 -20.80 -27.03
CA GLY A 576 8.13 -21.48 -27.74
C GLY A 576 9.15 -22.20 -26.83
N ASN A 577 8.77 -22.51 -25.58
CA ASN A 577 9.60 -23.21 -24.59
C ASN A 577 10.95 -22.50 -24.28
N GLY A 578 10.94 -21.16 -24.30
CA GLY A 578 12.09 -20.31 -23.99
C GLY A 578 12.09 -19.74 -22.57
N LEU A 579 13.06 -18.86 -22.32
CA LEU A 579 13.26 -18.13 -21.05
C LEU A 579 13.47 -16.64 -21.31
N CYS A 580 13.07 -15.82 -20.35
CA CYS A 580 13.29 -14.38 -20.34
C CYS A 580 13.93 -13.95 -19.01
N ALA A 581 15.10 -13.31 -19.07
CA ALA A 581 15.68 -12.56 -17.95
C ALA A 581 15.05 -11.16 -17.93
N VAL A 582 14.12 -10.95 -17.00
CA VAL A 582 13.23 -9.78 -17.00
C VAL A 582 13.70 -8.71 -16.03
N MET A 583 14.10 -9.07 -14.81
CA MET A 583 14.69 -8.15 -13.83
C MET A 583 16.03 -8.72 -13.40
N TYR A 584 17.04 -7.86 -13.26
CA TYR A 584 18.42 -8.30 -13.03
C TYR A 584 18.77 -8.25 -11.55
N ALA A 585 19.33 -9.35 -11.05
CA ALA A 585 19.87 -9.48 -9.70
C ALA A 585 20.66 -10.79 -9.62
N PRO A 586 21.69 -10.91 -8.75
CA PRO A 586 22.46 -12.14 -8.64
C PRO A 586 21.58 -13.33 -8.27
N ASN A 587 21.58 -14.39 -9.09
CA ASN A 587 20.76 -15.58 -8.86
C ASN A 587 21.28 -16.80 -9.63
N ARG A 588 20.72 -17.98 -9.32
CA ARG A 588 20.79 -19.18 -10.15
C ARG A 588 19.38 -19.64 -10.47
N ILE A 589 19.13 -20.04 -11.72
CA ILE A 589 17.90 -20.72 -12.10
C ILE A 589 18.13 -22.15 -12.56
N ALA A 590 17.09 -22.98 -12.39
CA ALA A 590 16.96 -24.30 -13.01
C ALA A 590 15.59 -24.38 -13.71
N ALA A 591 15.58 -24.47 -15.05
CA ALA A 591 14.33 -24.41 -15.82
C ALA A 591 14.31 -25.35 -17.02
N LYS A 592 13.14 -25.87 -17.38
CA LYS A 592 12.90 -26.70 -18.58
C LYS A 592 12.74 -25.82 -19.81
N VAL A 593 13.43 -26.16 -20.90
CA VAL A 593 13.42 -25.41 -22.16
C VAL A 593 13.38 -26.35 -23.36
N GLY A 594 13.01 -25.83 -24.53
CA GLY A 594 13.04 -26.55 -25.80
C GLY A 594 12.31 -27.89 -25.76
N ASP A 595 13.06 -28.99 -25.81
CA ASP A 595 12.59 -30.37 -25.78
C ASP A 595 12.35 -30.94 -24.36
N GLY A 596 12.38 -30.08 -23.33
CA GLY A 596 12.13 -30.44 -21.93
C GLY A 596 13.41 -30.61 -21.12
N THR A 597 14.55 -30.34 -21.75
CA THR A 597 15.86 -30.30 -21.08
C THR A 597 15.85 -29.25 -19.97
N THR A 598 16.27 -29.63 -18.76
CA THR A 598 16.52 -28.69 -17.68
C THR A 598 17.89 -28.04 -17.87
N VAL A 599 17.91 -26.72 -18.04
CA VAL A 599 19.12 -25.89 -18.08
C VAL A 599 19.30 -25.19 -16.74
N ASN A 600 20.55 -25.07 -16.30
CA ASN A 600 20.93 -24.24 -15.18
C ASN A 600 21.62 -22.99 -15.72
N ILE A 601 21.23 -21.82 -15.23
CA ILE A 601 21.85 -20.54 -15.58
C ILE A 601 22.24 -19.84 -14.29
N VAL A 602 23.50 -19.43 -14.18
CA VAL A 602 23.96 -18.54 -13.10
C VAL A 602 24.02 -17.13 -13.66
N GLU A 603 23.31 -16.21 -13.01
CA GLU A 603 23.38 -14.77 -13.24
C GLU A 603 24.29 -14.15 -12.17
N ASP A 604 25.48 -13.73 -12.60
CA ASP A 604 26.48 -13.06 -11.77
C ASP A 604 26.54 -11.56 -12.11
N THR A 605 26.15 -10.74 -11.15
CA THR A 605 25.99 -9.30 -11.32
C THR A 605 25.96 -8.56 -9.97
N HIS A 606 26.44 -7.31 -9.97
CA HIS A 606 26.19 -6.34 -8.91
C HIS A 606 25.11 -5.32 -9.30
N TYR A 607 24.36 -5.56 -10.38
CA TYR A 607 23.17 -4.77 -10.71
C TYR A 607 22.27 -4.66 -9.47
N PRO A 608 21.76 -3.47 -9.13
CA PRO A 608 21.73 -2.23 -9.93
C PRO A 608 22.94 -1.27 -9.77
N PHE A 609 23.98 -1.64 -9.02
CA PHE A 609 25.09 -0.73 -8.68
C PHE A 609 26.13 -0.61 -9.82
N ASP A 610 26.21 -1.62 -10.67
CA ASP A 610 26.90 -1.55 -11.96
C ASP A 610 26.06 -2.17 -13.09
N GLY A 611 26.54 -2.02 -14.32
CA GLY A 611 25.83 -2.43 -15.53
C GLY A 611 26.24 -3.79 -16.09
N ALA A 612 27.06 -4.58 -15.38
CA ALA A 612 27.54 -5.85 -15.89
C ALA A 612 26.61 -6.98 -15.45
N VAL A 613 26.04 -7.72 -16.41
CA VAL A 613 25.18 -8.88 -16.14
C VAL A 613 25.72 -10.09 -16.91
N ASN A 614 26.19 -11.10 -16.19
CA ASN A 614 26.85 -12.27 -16.78
C ASN A 614 26.05 -13.54 -16.55
N PHE A 615 25.74 -14.26 -17.62
CA PHE A 615 25.06 -15.54 -17.58
C PHE A 615 26.00 -16.67 -17.95
N ALA A 616 26.09 -17.68 -17.09
CA ALA A 616 26.82 -18.92 -17.35
C ALA A 616 25.87 -20.11 -17.45
N PHE A 617 25.93 -20.84 -18.57
CA PHE A 617 24.99 -21.91 -18.89
C PHE A 617 25.60 -23.28 -18.55
N THR A 618 24.83 -24.11 -17.84
CA THR A 618 25.12 -25.53 -17.62
C THR A 618 23.95 -26.35 -18.14
N THR A 619 24.21 -27.19 -19.14
CA THR A 619 23.17 -28.01 -19.79
C THR A 619 23.62 -29.47 -19.87
N PRO A 620 22.74 -30.46 -19.69
CA PRO A 620 23.12 -31.87 -19.79
C PRO A 620 23.38 -32.31 -21.24
N LYS A 621 22.80 -31.59 -22.22
CA LYS A 621 23.02 -31.76 -23.66
C LYS A 621 22.83 -30.42 -24.38
N ALA A 622 23.28 -30.34 -25.61
CA ALA A 622 22.96 -29.21 -26.48
C ALA A 622 21.44 -29.16 -26.72
N VAL A 623 20.82 -27.99 -26.56
CA VAL A 623 19.37 -27.82 -26.67
C VAL A 623 19.03 -26.50 -27.37
N HIS A 624 18.06 -26.54 -28.28
CA HIS A 624 17.57 -25.37 -29.01
C HIS A 624 16.43 -24.69 -28.23
N PHE A 625 16.56 -23.39 -27.96
CA PHE A 625 15.47 -22.56 -27.40
C PHE A 625 15.78 -21.06 -27.55
N PRO A 626 14.74 -20.19 -27.56
CA PRO A 626 14.93 -18.74 -27.50
C PRO A 626 15.18 -18.27 -26.07
N LEU A 627 16.22 -17.45 -25.90
CA LEU A 627 16.49 -16.69 -24.68
C LEU A 627 16.23 -15.21 -24.93
N TYR A 628 15.43 -14.58 -24.07
CA TYR A 628 15.17 -13.16 -24.10
C TYR A 628 15.92 -12.48 -22.94
N VAL A 629 16.55 -11.34 -23.21
CA VAL A 629 17.17 -10.50 -22.19
C VAL A 629 16.67 -9.07 -22.33
N ARG A 630 16.30 -8.45 -21.21
CA ARG A 630 15.73 -7.09 -21.18
C ARG A 630 16.79 -6.01 -21.41
N ILE A 631 16.46 -5.04 -22.24
CA ILE A 631 17.14 -3.74 -22.31
C ILE A 631 16.31 -2.73 -21.50
N PRO A 632 16.77 -2.28 -20.32
CA PRO A 632 16.04 -1.32 -19.50
C PRO A 632 15.74 -0.02 -20.22
N GLY A 633 14.64 0.65 -19.86
CA GLY A 633 14.23 1.88 -20.54
C GLY A 633 15.18 3.08 -20.35
N TRP A 634 16.09 3.01 -19.38
CA TRP A 634 17.12 4.02 -19.17
C TRP A 634 18.41 3.75 -19.96
N CYS A 635 18.58 2.57 -20.57
CA CYS A 635 19.80 2.16 -21.26
C CYS A 635 19.71 2.35 -22.77
N ASP A 636 20.56 3.23 -23.32
CA ASP A 636 20.49 3.63 -24.73
C ASP A 636 21.38 2.77 -25.65
N ALA A 637 22.51 2.26 -25.15
CA ALA A 637 23.52 1.56 -25.96
C ALA A 637 24.05 0.28 -25.28
N PRO A 638 23.21 -0.76 -25.08
CA PRO A 638 23.65 -2.03 -24.51
C PRO A 638 24.68 -2.73 -25.41
N VAL A 639 25.60 -3.47 -24.80
CA VAL A 639 26.52 -4.37 -25.51
C VAL A 639 26.27 -5.79 -25.02
N ILE A 640 26.02 -6.71 -25.95
CA ILE A 640 25.83 -8.13 -25.64
C ILE A 640 26.93 -8.93 -26.32
N THR A 641 27.60 -9.80 -25.56
CA THR A 641 28.61 -10.72 -26.08
C THR A 641 28.23 -12.16 -25.76
N LEU A 642 28.43 -13.05 -26.73
CA LEU A 642 28.25 -14.48 -26.60
C LEU A 642 29.61 -15.17 -26.75
N ASN A 643 30.05 -15.88 -25.72
CA ASN A 643 31.35 -16.54 -25.67
C ASN A 643 32.51 -15.59 -26.03
N GLY A 644 32.43 -14.34 -25.54
CA GLY A 644 33.41 -13.28 -25.79
C GLY A 644 33.29 -12.58 -27.15
N LYS A 645 32.36 -12.99 -28.02
CA LYS A 645 32.12 -12.35 -29.32
C LYS A 645 30.90 -11.42 -29.27
N PRO A 646 31.01 -10.14 -29.68
CA PRO A 646 29.86 -9.25 -29.74
C PRO A 646 28.75 -9.78 -30.66
N LEU A 647 27.50 -9.67 -30.20
CA LEU A 647 26.31 -9.91 -31.02
C LEU A 647 25.90 -8.60 -31.70
N LYS A 648 25.50 -8.69 -32.97
CA LYS A 648 24.86 -7.57 -33.66
C LYS A 648 23.41 -7.48 -33.17
N ILE A 649 23.07 -6.37 -32.53
CA ILE A 649 21.73 -6.11 -32.00
C ILE A 649 21.21 -4.76 -32.51
N GLU A 650 19.90 -4.65 -32.64
CA GLU A 650 19.24 -3.35 -32.83
C GLU A 650 18.90 -2.80 -31.45
N ALA A 651 19.78 -1.98 -30.88
CA ALA A 651 19.58 -1.41 -29.55
C ALA A 651 18.32 -0.53 -29.52
N LYS A 652 17.36 -0.87 -28.65
CA LYS A 652 16.17 -0.06 -28.38
C LYS A 652 15.88 -0.08 -26.87
N PRO A 653 15.78 1.07 -26.19
CA PRO A 653 15.30 1.10 -24.82
C PRO A 653 13.91 0.48 -24.69
N LYS A 654 13.61 -0.14 -23.54
CA LYS A 654 12.33 -0.85 -23.30
C LYS A 654 12.04 -1.93 -24.35
N SER A 655 13.04 -2.75 -24.64
CA SER A 655 12.89 -3.90 -25.53
C SER A 655 13.52 -5.16 -24.94
N LEU A 656 13.24 -6.30 -25.56
CA LEU A 656 13.92 -7.57 -25.33
C LEU A 656 14.83 -7.86 -26.53
N VAL A 657 16.04 -8.31 -26.27
CA VAL A 657 16.85 -8.98 -27.29
C VAL A 657 16.62 -10.48 -27.17
N MET A 658 15.99 -11.05 -28.20
CA MET A 658 15.81 -12.49 -28.37
C MET A 658 17.05 -13.07 -29.05
N ILE A 659 17.60 -14.12 -28.45
CA ILE A 659 18.73 -14.90 -28.96
C ILE A 659 18.26 -16.35 -29.06
N GLU A 660 17.93 -16.79 -30.27
CA GLU A 660 17.45 -18.14 -30.56
C GLU A 660 18.55 -18.94 -31.26
N ARG A 661 18.96 -20.03 -30.60
CA ARG A 661 20.05 -20.91 -31.07
C ARG A 661 20.05 -22.24 -30.32
N VAL A 662 20.95 -23.13 -30.74
CA VAL A 662 21.37 -24.26 -29.93
C VAL A 662 22.36 -23.80 -28.86
N TRP A 663 21.97 -23.91 -27.60
CA TRP A 663 22.80 -23.63 -26.43
C TRP A 663 23.54 -24.89 -25.99
N ALA A 664 24.82 -24.75 -25.64
CA ALA A 664 25.68 -25.84 -25.18
C ALA A 664 26.21 -25.58 -23.76
N ASN A 665 26.60 -26.66 -23.09
CA ASN A 665 27.23 -26.58 -21.78
C ASN A 665 28.48 -25.70 -21.82
N GLY A 666 28.59 -24.75 -20.88
CA GLY A 666 29.71 -23.82 -20.79
C GLY A 666 29.58 -22.56 -21.64
N ASP A 667 28.48 -22.38 -22.40
CA ASP A 667 28.18 -21.11 -23.04
C ASP A 667 28.11 -19.98 -22.00
N LYS A 668 28.52 -18.78 -22.41
CA LYS A 668 28.50 -17.55 -21.60
C LYS A 668 27.88 -16.42 -22.39
N LEU A 669 26.92 -15.73 -21.80
CA LEU A 669 26.34 -14.51 -22.33
C LEU A 669 26.65 -13.37 -21.37
N ALA A 670 27.28 -12.30 -21.82
CA ALA A 670 27.56 -11.12 -21.00
C ALA A 670 26.88 -9.90 -21.60
N ILE A 671 26.19 -9.14 -20.75
CA ILE A 671 25.53 -7.89 -21.09
C ILE A 671 26.25 -6.77 -20.34
N GLN A 672 26.63 -5.73 -21.06
CA GLN A 672 27.00 -4.45 -20.49
C GLN A 672 25.87 -3.46 -20.75
N LEU A 673 25.35 -2.87 -19.68
CA LEU A 673 24.34 -1.82 -19.68
C LEU A 673 25.03 -0.51 -19.27
N PRO A 674 25.44 0.37 -20.21
CA PRO A 674 25.99 1.67 -19.86
C PRO A 674 25.00 2.47 -19.00
N MET A 675 25.44 2.86 -17.81
CA MET A 675 24.64 3.59 -16.82
C MET A 675 25.09 5.05 -16.78
N ASP A 676 24.56 5.84 -17.71
CA ASP A 676 24.81 7.27 -17.76
C ASP A 676 24.08 8.00 -16.62
N VAL A 677 24.67 9.09 -16.14
CA VAL A 677 24.00 9.99 -15.18
C VAL A 677 22.93 10.78 -15.91
N LYS A 678 21.69 10.73 -15.43
CA LYS A 678 20.55 11.48 -15.95
C LYS A 678 20.04 12.44 -14.88
N VAL A 679 19.77 13.68 -15.27
CA VAL A 679 19.15 14.68 -14.39
C VAL A 679 17.72 14.89 -14.85
N LYS A 680 16.76 14.67 -13.96
CA LYS A 680 15.34 14.89 -14.22
C LYS A 680 14.87 16.17 -13.55
N THR A 681 14.27 17.07 -14.32
CA THR A 681 13.61 18.28 -13.79
C THR A 681 12.12 18.01 -13.60
N TRP A 682 11.62 18.30 -12.40
CA TRP A 682 10.24 18.07 -11.99
C TRP A 682 9.46 19.39 -12.06
N ALA A 683 8.85 19.66 -13.23
CA ALA A 683 8.17 20.93 -13.47
C ALA A 683 7.00 21.19 -12.51
N LYS A 684 6.20 20.16 -12.20
CA LYS A 684 5.09 20.24 -11.24
C LYS A 684 5.57 20.42 -9.80
N GLN A 685 6.80 20.01 -9.48
CA GLN A 685 7.43 20.16 -8.17
C GLN A 685 8.50 21.26 -8.20
N LYS A 686 8.07 22.45 -8.60
CA LYS A 686 8.83 23.70 -8.44
C LYS A 686 10.17 23.70 -9.20
N ASN A 687 10.24 22.97 -10.32
CA ASN A 687 11.45 22.80 -11.14
C ASN A 687 12.65 22.26 -10.36
N ALA A 688 12.42 21.57 -9.25
CA ALA A 688 13.47 20.84 -8.55
C ALA A 688 13.96 19.66 -9.40
N VAL A 689 15.11 19.11 -9.04
CA VAL A 689 15.80 18.10 -9.84
C VAL A 689 16.09 16.85 -9.02
N SER A 690 16.01 15.68 -9.66
CA SER A 690 16.59 14.43 -9.16
C SER A 690 17.69 13.96 -10.09
N VAL A 691 18.57 13.09 -9.58
CA VAL A 691 19.73 12.57 -10.31
C VAL A 691 19.68 11.06 -10.27
N ASP A 692 19.66 10.45 -11.45
CA ASP A 692 19.52 9.01 -11.63
C ASP A 692 20.77 8.45 -12.33
N ARG A 693 21.16 7.22 -11.99
CA ARG A 693 22.14 6.44 -12.73
C ARG A 693 21.67 4.99 -12.80
N GLY A 694 21.35 4.51 -14.00
CA GLY A 694 20.63 3.24 -14.12
C GLY A 694 19.23 3.36 -13.48
N PRO A 695 18.78 2.35 -12.71
CA PRO A 695 17.52 2.43 -11.96
C PRO A 695 17.68 3.06 -10.56
N LEU A 696 18.89 3.52 -10.20
CA LEU A 696 19.16 4.15 -8.90
C LEU A 696 18.97 5.67 -8.98
N THR A 697 18.07 6.21 -8.15
CA THR A 697 18.02 7.63 -7.85
C THR A 697 18.96 7.95 -6.69
N PHE A 698 19.63 9.10 -6.74
CA PHE A 698 20.59 9.54 -5.74
C PHE A 698 20.04 10.64 -4.83
N SER A 699 20.42 10.58 -3.56
CA SER A 699 20.11 11.59 -2.54
C SER A 699 21.39 12.13 -1.91
N VAL A 700 21.32 13.32 -1.30
CA VAL A 700 22.42 13.83 -0.45
C VAL A 700 22.76 12.78 0.61
N LYS A 701 24.06 12.51 0.80
CA LYS A 701 24.53 11.63 1.87
C LYS A 701 24.43 12.39 3.20
N ILE A 702 23.44 12.02 4.01
CA ILE A 702 23.23 12.56 5.35
C ILE A 702 23.81 11.56 6.34
N ALA A 703 24.70 12.01 7.23
CA ALA A 703 25.17 11.17 8.33
C ALA A 703 23.99 10.83 9.25
N GLU A 704 23.80 9.55 9.57
CA GLU A 704 22.65 9.09 10.35
C GLU A 704 23.03 8.86 11.82
N LYS A 705 22.40 9.60 12.75
CA LYS A 705 22.57 9.41 14.19
C LYS A 705 21.40 8.62 14.78
N TYR A 706 21.65 7.36 15.11
CA TYR A 706 20.67 6.45 15.69
C TYR A 706 20.52 6.67 17.20
N LEU A 707 19.28 6.86 17.67
CA LEU A 707 18.91 7.05 19.07
C LEU A 707 17.85 6.01 19.49
N PRO A 708 18.16 5.07 20.39
CA PRO A 708 17.19 4.08 20.83
C PRO A 708 16.19 4.71 21.80
N TYR A 709 14.89 4.37 21.67
CA TYR A 709 13.84 5.00 22.50
C TYR A 709 12.89 4.04 23.23
N ARG A 710 13.12 2.71 23.16
CA ARG A 710 12.39 1.70 23.96
C ARG A 710 13.30 1.02 24.99
N THR A 711 12.72 0.48 26.07
CA THR A 711 13.42 0.00 27.30
C THR A 711 14.35 -1.21 27.08
N GLU A 712 15.24 -1.45 28.07
CA GLU A 712 16.28 -2.51 28.01
C GLU A 712 15.76 -3.96 27.85
N GLN A 713 14.54 -4.25 28.29
CA GLN A 713 13.90 -5.57 28.16
C GLN A 713 13.58 -5.94 26.70
N LYS A 714 13.64 -4.97 25.76
CA LYS A 714 13.33 -5.13 24.34
C LYS A 714 14.57 -5.13 23.42
N ARG A 715 15.80 -5.21 23.97
CA ARG A 715 17.07 -5.01 23.22
C ARG A 715 17.30 -5.89 21.99
N LYS A 716 16.67 -7.08 21.87
CA LYS A 716 16.76 -7.90 20.64
C LYS A 716 16.16 -7.18 19.43
N TRP A 717 15.10 -6.40 19.64
CA TRP A 717 14.36 -5.65 18.64
C TRP A 717 14.26 -4.18 19.07
N ALA A 718 15.30 -3.41 18.76
CA ALA A 718 15.36 -1.99 19.13
C ALA A 718 14.52 -1.12 18.18
N ALA A 719 13.88 -0.10 18.76
CA ALA A 719 13.23 0.98 18.01
C ALA A 719 14.13 2.23 18.02
N TRP A 720 14.20 2.93 16.89
CA TRP A 720 15.18 3.98 16.64
C TRP A 720 14.55 5.27 16.13
N GLU A 721 14.97 6.39 16.71
CA GLU A 721 14.94 7.68 16.03
C GLU A 721 16.26 7.83 15.26
N ILE A 722 16.21 8.43 14.08
CA ILE A 722 17.38 8.70 13.24
C ILE A 722 17.39 10.19 12.94
N LEU A 723 18.38 10.89 13.48
CA LEU A 723 18.55 12.33 13.32
C LEU A 723 19.70 12.64 12.36
N ALA A 724 19.59 13.76 11.64
CA ALA A 724 20.64 14.22 10.75
C ALA A 724 21.91 14.60 11.54
N GLY A 725 23.03 13.96 11.22
CA GLY A 725 24.36 14.25 11.75
C GLY A 725 25.23 15.12 10.83
N SER A 726 24.72 15.50 9.66
CA SER A 726 25.39 16.39 8.71
C SER A 726 24.39 17.32 8.01
N PRO A 727 24.85 18.42 7.38
CA PRO A 727 23.98 19.28 6.59
C PRO A 727 23.31 18.53 5.43
N TRP A 728 22.09 18.94 5.10
CA TRP A 728 21.27 18.37 4.03
C TRP A 728 20.66 19.44 3.11
N ASN A 729 20.65 20.70 3.56
CA ASN A 729 20.00 21.84 2.95
C ASN A 729 20.82 22.42 1.80
N TYR A 730 20.97 21.65 0.73
CA TYR A 730 21.78 22.01 -0.44
C TYR A 730 20.91 22.27 -1.67
N GLY A 731 21.31 23.20 -2.51
CA GLY A 731 20.90 23.24 -3.92
C GLY A 731 22.05 22.79 -4.82
N LEU A 732 21.73 22.09 -5.91
CA LEU A 732 22.73 21.59 -6.85
C LEU A 732 23.12 22.65 -7.88
N VAL A 733 24.42 22.80 -8.15
CA VAL A 733 24.94 23.59 -9.26
C VAL A 733 25.05 22.69 -10.48
N ILE A 734 24.17 22.91 -11.47
CA ILE A 734 24.05 22.03 -12.65
C ILE A 734 24.35 22.80 -13.92
N ALA A 735 25.24 22.23 -14.74
CA ALA A 735 25.53 22.73 -16.08
C ALA A 735 24.29 22.61 -16.98
N GLN A 736 23.87 23.73 -17.59
CA GLN A 736 22.62 23.75 -18.37
C GLN A 736 22.71 22.97 -19.69
N ALA A 737 23.85 23.05 -20.37
CA ALA A 737 24.03 22.42 -21.68
C ALA A 737 24.21 20.89 -21.58
N ASP A 738 24.83 20.42 -20.48
CA ASP A 738 25.10 19.00 -20.24
C ASP A 738 25.03 18.71 -18.74
N PRO A 739 23.83 18.50 -18.18
CA PRO A 739 23.63 18.29 -16.75
C PRO A 739 24.45 17.13 -16.17
N ALA A 740 24.65 16.06 -16.95
CA ALA A 740 25.36 14.85 -16.53
C ALA A 740 26.82 15.13 -16.14
N LYS A 741 27.49 16.08 -16.83
CA LYS A 741 28.88 16.51 -16.51
C LYS A 741 29.02 17.21 -15.16
N SER A 742 27.93 17.56 -14.51
CA SER A 742 27.95 18.15 -13.16
C SER A 742 28.27 17.13 -12.06
N PHE A 743 28.31 15.84 -12.41
CA PHE A 743 28.47 14.73 -11.48
C PHE A 743 29.69 13.89 -11.82
N LYS A 744 30.47 13.54 -10.80
CA LYS A 744 31.55 12.55 -10.90
C LYS A 744 31.12 11.26 -10.23
N VAL A 745 31.05 10.18 -10.98
CA VAL A 745 30.79 8.83 -10.45
C VAL A 745 32.02 8.34 -9.70
N VAL A 746 31.82 7.84 -8.48
CA VAL A 746 32.84 7.21 -7.64
C VAL A 746 32.38 5.80 -7.30
N THR A 747 33.11 4.81 -7.80
CA THR A 747 32.92 3.40 -7.41
C THR A 747 33.77 3.10 -6.17
N LYS A 748 33.20 2.36 -5.23
CA LYS A 748 33.84 1.90 -3.99
C LYS A 748 33.98 0.37 -3.99
N PRO A 749 34.82 -0.20 -3.11
CA PRO A 749 34.82 -1.63 -2.89
C PRO A 749 33.43 -2.13 -2.53
N TRP A 750 33.10 -3.34 -3.00
CA TRP A 750 31.85 -4.00 -2.64
C TRP A 750 31.78 -4.24 -1.11
N PRO A 751 30.62 -4.08 -0.45
CA PRO A 751 30.49 -4.29 0.99
C PRO A 751 30.85 -5.72 1.39
N ALA A 752 31.65 -5.87 2.45
CA ALA A 752 32.11 -7.18 2.92
C ALA A 752 30.98 -8.09 3.44
N ASP A 753 29.91 -7.48 3.96
CA ASP A 753 28.69 -8.16 4.41
C ASP A 753 27.63 -8.26 3.30
N ASN A 754 27.96 -7.81 2.08
CA ASN A 754 27.10 -7.89 0.90
C ASN A 754 25.77 -7.13 1.05
N GLN A 755 25.72 -6.12 1.94
CA GLN A 755 24.58 -5.23 2.13
C GLN A 755 24.86 -3.84 1.52
N PRO A 756 24.47 -3.58 0.26
CA PRO A 756 24.77 -2.33 -0.43
C PRO A 756 23.81 -1.18 -0.08
N PHE A 757 22.73 -1.43 0.65
CA PHE A 757 21.75 -0.42 1.06
C PHE A 757 22.06 0.18 2.43
N LYS A 758 23.34 0.43 2.72
CA LYS A 758 23.80 1.17 3.92
C LYS A 758 24.37 2.51 3.50
N TRP A 759 23.98 3.59 4.17
CA TRP A 759 24.32 4.96 3.77
C TRP A 759 25.84 5.23 3.76
N ASP A 760 26.59 4.54 4.61
CA ASP A 760 28.04 4.66 4.75
C ASP A 760 28.83 3.64 3.93
N GLN A 761 28.19 2.53 3.51
CA GLN A 761 28.82 1.42 2.79
C GLN A 761 28.35 1.25 1.33
N ALA A 762 27.44 2.09 0.82
CA ALA A 762 26.99 2.01 -0.57
C ALA A 762 28.18 1.94 -1.55
N PRO A 763 28.19 0.98 -2.50
CA PRO A 763 29.34 0.73 -3.38
C PRO A 763 29.55 1.80 -4.47
N ILE A 764 28.67 2.81 -4.52
CA ILE A 764 28.71 3.87 -5.51
C ILE A 764 28.25 5.20 -4.90
N GLU A 765 28.91 6.29 -5.31
CA GLU A 765 28.56 7.66 -4.97
C GLU A 765 28.63 8.56 -6.21
N LEU A 766 27.85 9.65 -6.19
CA LEU A 766 28.03 10.77 -7.10
C LEU A 766 28.59 11.95 -6.32
N LEU A 767 29.69 12.53 -6.77
CA LEU A 767 30.16 13.82 -6.26
C LEU A 767 29.55 14.94 -7.10
N ALA A 768 28.95 15.93 -6.43
CA ALA A 768 28.28 17.06 -7.06
C ALA A 768 28.76 18.38 -6.46
N GLN A 769 28.78 19.44 -7.26
CA GLN A 769 28.95 20.80 -6.75
C GLN A 769 27.60 21.34 -6.27
N ALA A 770 27.56 21.88 -5.06
CA ALA A 770 26.35 22.39 -4.44
C ALA A 770 26.63 23.63 -3.59
N LYS A 771 25.60 24.44 -3.34
CA LYS A 771 25.66 25.51 -2.34
C LYS A 771 24.61 25.25 -1.28
N LYS A 772 24.95 25.52 -0.01
CA LYS A 772 23.96 25.48 1.08
C LYS A 772 22.85 26.51 0.83
N ILE A 773 21.64 26.21 1.27
CA ILE A 773 20.51 27.12 1.32
C ILE A 773 20.15 27.26 2.81
N PRO A 774 20.75 28.23 3.54
CA PRO A 774 20.63 28.30 4.99
C PRO A 774 19.19 28.42 5.50
N ASN A 775 18.33 29.08 4.72
CA ASN A 775 16.92 29.29 5.05
C ASN A 775 16.01 28.12 4.66
N TRP A 776 16.56 27.05 4.06
CA TRP A 776 15.82 25.80 3.85
C TRP A 776 16.04 24.91 5.07
N THR A 777 15.03 24.85 5.93
CA THR A 777 15.11 24.30 7.29
C THR A 777 14.09 23.21 7.53
N GLU A 778 14.18 22.56 8.69
CA GLU A 778 13.08 21.73 9.19
C GLU A 778 11.94 22.67 9.62
N ASN A 779 10.73 22.35 9.19
CA ASN A 779 9.53 23.12 9.49
C ASN A 779 9.04 22.86 10.91
N TYR A 780 8.01 23.60 11.32
CA TYR A 780 7.43 23.45 12.66
C TYR A 780 7.04 22.01 12.99
N TRP A 781 6.53 21.23 12.03
CA TRP A 781 6.05 19.85 12.24
C TRP A 781 7.16 18.82 12.33
N GLY A 782 8.39 19.22 12.04
CA GLY A 782 9.55 18.35 12.03
C GLY A 782 9.73 17.57 10.74
N THR A 783 9.17 18.07 9.64
CA THR A 783 9.52 17.64 8.28
C THR A 783 10.42 18.71 7.65
N ILE A 784 11.10 18.37 6.55
CA ILE A 784 11.75 19.40 5.73
C ILE A 784 10.72 20.44 5.26
N ASP A 785 11.10 21.72 5.15
CA ASP A 785 10.28 22.76 4.51
C ASP A 785 10.04 22.43 3.03
N ALA A 786 8.85 22.77 2.53
CA ALA A 786 8.45 22.51 1.16
C ALA A 786 9.38 23.22 0.15
N LEU A 787 9.48 22.65 -1.06
CA LEU A 787 10.33 23.21 -2.10
C LEU A 787 9.84 24.59 -2.56
N GLN A 788 10.78 25.50 -2.81
CA GLN A 788 10.54 26.75 -3.54
C GLN A 788 10.94 26.62 -5.01
N THR A 789 10.36 27.46 -5.88
CA THR A 789 10.62 27.43 -7.32
C THR A 789 12.08 27.69 -7.64
N SER A 790 12.74 26.70 -8.22
CA SER A 790 14.09 26.79 -8.76
C SER A 790 14.13 27.64 -10.05
N PRO A 791 15.26 28.31 -10.36
CA PRO A 791 16.53 28.28 -9.61
C PRO A 791 16.56 29.18 -8.37
N ILE A 792 17.40 28.79 -7.40
CA ILE A 792 17.60 29.46 -6.12
C ILE A 792 18.96 30.16 -6.11
N LYS A 793 19.00 31.39 -5.62
CA LYS A 793 20.23 32.12 -5.30
C LYS A 793 20.77 31.68 -3.95
N SER A 794 22.08 31.51 -3.87
CA SER A 794 22.77 31.30 -2.61
C SER A 794 24.16 31.93 -2.65
N SER A 795 24.43 32.73 -1.62
CA SER A 795 25.74 33.32 -1.33
C SER A 795 26.67 32.37 -0.56
N ALA A 796 26.20 31.18 -0.19
CA ALA A 796 27.04 30.18 0.48
C ALA A 796 28.20 29.74 -0.43
N ALA A 797 29.28 29.29 0.20
CA ALA A 797 30.42 28.74 -0.53
C ALA A 797 30.01 27.53 -1.37
N LEU A 798 30.69 27.37 -2.52
CA LEU A 798 30.57 26.17 -3.33
C LEU A 798 31.22 25.00 -2.59
N GLU A 799 30.48 23.92 -2.39
CA GLU A 799 30.93 22.71 -1.71
C GLU A 799 30.81 21.51 -2.66
N THR A 800 31.78 20.60 -2.59
CA THR A 800 31.63 19.27 -3.18
C THR A 800 30.91 18.38 -2.17
N ILE A 801 29.71 17.93 -2.51
CA ILE A 801 28.91 17.03 -1.68
C ILE A 801 28.93 15.61 -2.25
N SER A 802 28.74 14.63 -1.38
CA SER A 802 28.52 13.24 -1.76
C SER A 802 27.02 12.96 -1.84
N MET A 803 26.62 12.26 -2.89
CA MET A 803 25.28 11.71 -3.05
C MET A 803 25.37 10.19 -3.13
N ILE A 804 24.46 9.48 -2.46
CA ILE A 804 24.36 8.02 -2.41
C ILE A 804 23.03 7.56 -3.04
N PRO A 805 22.90 6.30 -3.47
CA PRO A 805 21.60 5.76 -3.86
C PRO A 805 20.57 5.99 -2.74
N MET A 806 19.40 6.55 -3.07
CA MET A 806 18.42 6.98 -2.07
C MET A 806 17.86 5.81 -1.25
N GLY A 807 17.87 4.59 -1.81
CA GLY A 807 17.52 3.36 -1.11
C GLY A 807 18.47 3.00 0.04
N ALA A 808 19.69 3.54 0.05
CA ALA A 808 20.64 3.35 1.14
C ALA A 808 20.43 4.35 2.31
N GLY A 809 19.77 5.49 2.05
CA GLY A 809 19.55 6.57 3.01
C GLY A 809 18.18 6.48 3.71
N ARG A 810 18.21 6.26 5.03
CA ARG A 810 17.02 6.39 5.90
C ARG A 810 16.68 7.85 6.10
N LEU A 811 17.70 8.71 6.10
CA LEU A 811 17.58 10.14 5.88
C LEU A 811 18.07 10.45 4.47
N ARG A 812 17.29 11.23 3.72
CA ARG A 812 17.52 11.46 2.29
C ARG A 812 16.90 12.77 1.84
N VAL A 813 17.58 13.46 0.93
CA VAL A 813 17.02 14.55 0.13
C VAL A 813 17.32 14.20 -1.32
N SER A 814 16.31 13.69 -2.02
CA SER A 814 16.44 13.07 -3.35
C SER A 814 15.94 13.98 -4.47
N GLN A 815 15.16 15.00 -4.11
CA GLN A 815 14.71 16.04 -5.02
C GLN A 815 15.16 17.40 -4.51
N LEU A 816 16.07 18.03 -5.25
CA LEU A 816 16.84 19.19 -4.80
C LEU A 816 16.51 20.46 -5.60
N PRO A 817 16.57 21.65 -4.98
CA PRO A 817 16.58 22.89 -5.72
C PRO A 817 17.80 22.99 -6.65
N ARG A 818 17.64 23.65 -7.79
CA ARG A 818 18.77 24.04 -8.66
C ARG A 818 19.30 25.40 -8.23
N ILE A 819 20.61 25.55 -8.10
CA ILE A 819 21.26 26.85 -7.88
C ILE A 819 21.38 27.59 -9.21
N GLY A 820 21.13 28.90 -9.19
CA GLY A 820 21.37 29.77 -10.33
C GLY A 820 21.64 31.22 -9.91
N ASP A 821 22.39 31.93 -10.74
CA ASP A 821 22.75 33.33 -10.51
C ASP A 821 22.07 34.27 -11.52
N GLY A 822 21.24 33.72 -12.42
CA GLY A 822 20.50 34.46 -13.45
C GLY A 822 19.35 35.33 -12.91
N PRO A 823 18.75 36.18 -13.76
CA PRO A 823 17.64 37.06 -13.37
C PRO A 823 16.39 36.31 -12.89
N GLU A 824 16.21 35.06 -13.34
CA GLU A 824 15.12 34.18 -12.93
C GLU A 824 15.35 33.52 -11.55
N ALA A 825 16.58 33.57 -11.03
CA ALA A 825 16.92 32.96 -9.76
C ALA A 825 16.48 33.81 -8.56
N LYS A 826 15.86 33.16 -7.58
CA LYS A 826 15.26 33.81 -6.40
C LYS A 826 16.04 33.44 -5.13
N GLU A 827 16.18 34.39 -4.22
CA GLU A 827 16.61 34.08 -2.86
C GLU A 827 15.61 33.13 -2.20
N TRP A 828 16.10 32.16 -1.43
CA TRP A 828 15.21 31.34 -0.61
C TRP A 828 14.57 32.21 0.45
N ALA A 829 13.26 32.44 0.33
CA ALA A 829 12.53 33.26 1.27
C ALA A 829 12.62 32.62 2.65
N ALA A 830 13.22 33.33 3.61
CA ALA A 830 13.28 32.89 4.99
C ALA A 830 11.86 32.84 5.55
N PHE A 831 11.52 31.72 6.18
CA PHE A 831 10.25 31.61 6.87
C PHE A 831 10.29 32.46 8.14
N GLN A 832 9.42 33.47 8.23
CA GLN A 832 9.25 34.30 9.44
C GLN A 832 7.87 34.04 10.03
N GLU A 833 7.85 33.47 11.23
CA GLU A 833 6.63 33.32 12.01
C GLU A 833 6.06 34.73 12.30
N PRO A 834 4.81 35.01 11.89
CA PRO A 834 4.07 36.20 12.30
C PRO A 834 4.03 36.34 13.82
N ILE A 835 3.76 37.54 14.31
CA ILE A 835 3.63 37.83 15.74
C ILE A 835 2.17 38.14 16.02
N ALA A 836 1.52 37.35 16.87
CA ALA A 836 0.16 37.64 17.33
C ALA A 836 0.19 38.38 18.68
N SER A 837 -0.81 39.21 18.93
CA SER A 837 -1.05 39.84 20.25
C SER A 837 -1.40 38.83 21.34
N ALA A 838 -2.09 37.75 20.97
CA ALA A 838 -2.42 36.60 21.79
C ALA A 838 -2.57 35.36 20.90
N THR A 839 -2.30 34.18 21.46
CA THR A 839 -2.42 32.90 20.76
C THR A 839 -2.98 31.87 21.72
N HIS A 840 -3.97 31.10 21.28
CA HIS A 840 -4.43 29.95 22.03
C HIS A 840 -3.32 28.88 22.13
N PRO A 841 -2.92 28.39 23.33
CA PRO A 841 -1.77 27.49 23.49
C PRO A 841 -1.87 26.16 22.72
N ALA A 842 -3.08 25.71 22.40
CA ALA A 842 -3.31 24.48 21.64
C ALA A 842 -3.43 24.70 20.12
N MET A 843 -3.39 25.94 19.64
CA MET A 843 -3.54 26.27 18.22
C MET A 843 -2.23 26.79 17.64
N PRO A 844 -1.70 26.17 16.57
CA PRO A 844 -0.46 26.63 15.98
C PRO A 844 -0.70 27.94 15.23
N MET A 845 0.15 28.93 15.45
CA MET A 845 0.07 30.16 14.65
C MET A 845 0.25 29.86 13.16
N SER A 846 1.04 28.83 12.83
CA SER A 846 1.29 28.39 11.45
C SER A 846 0.07 28.05 10.64
N ALA A 847 -1.06 27.76 11.28
CA ALA A 847 -2.33 27.60 10.59
C ALA A 847 -2.70 28.80 9.70
N MET A 848 -2.31 30.03 10.06
CA MET A 848 -2.66 31.20 9.26
C MET A 848 -1.94 31.27 7.91
N TRP A 849 -0.97 30.40 7.60
CA TRP A 849 -0.20 30.47 6.35
C TRP A 849 0.34 29.11 5.88
N ASP A 850 -0.15 28.00 6.43
CA ASP A 850 0.34 26.67 6.06
C ASP A 850 -0.09 26.23 4.64
N GLY A 851 -0.95 27.02 3.99
CA GLY A 851 -1.47 26.78 2.65
C GLY A 851 -2.64 25.79 2.64
N LEU A 852 -3.10 25.33 3.81
CA LEU A 852 -4.23 24.43 3.96
C LEU A 852 -5.53 25.22 3.96
N VAL A 853 -6.06 25.46 2.76
CA VAL A 853 -7.33 26.16 2.60
C VAL A 853 -8.48 25.29 3.14
N PRO A 854 -9.24 25.75 4.15
CA PRO A 854 -10.36 25.01 4.70
C PRO A 854 -11.52 24.87 3.70
N LYS A 855 -12.31 23.80 3.82
CA LYS A 855 -13.54 23.62 3.02
C LYS A 855 -14.68 24.54 3.46
N ALA A 856 -14.69 24.91 4.74
CA ALA A 856 -15.66 25.80 5.39
C ALA A 856 -14.99 26.50 6.59
N SER A 857 -15.52 27.63 7.05
CA SER A 857 -14.98 28.38 8.19
C SER A 857 -14.96 27.59 9.50
N ASN A 858 -15.77 26.54 9.64
CA ASN A 858 -15.77 25.64 10.80
C ASN A 858 -15.04 24.31 10.56
N ASP A 859 -14.27 24.21 9.47
CA ASP A 859 -13.52 23.01 9.11
C ASP A 859 -12.38 22.77 10.09
N LYS A 860 -12.65 21.93 11.10
CA LYS A 860 -11.66 21.51 12.11
C LYS A 860 -10.71 20.41 11.58
N SER A 861 -10.82 19.99 10.31
CA SER A 861 -9.90 19.01 9.71
C SER A 861 -8.56 19.63 9.29
N VAL A 862 -8.51 20.96 9.12
CA VAL A 862 -7.28 21.72 8.94
C VAL A 862 -6.96 22.50 10.23
N PRO A 863 -5.67 22.78 10.52
CA PRO A 863 -5.31 23.69 11.61
C PRO A 863 -5.95 25.06 11.44
N HIS A 864 -6.18 25.75 12.55
CA HIS A 864 -6.62 27.14 12.56
C HIS A 864 -5.94 27.88 13.70
N PHE A 865 -5.85 29.20 13.57
CA PHE A 865 -5.39 30.08 14.61
C PHE A 865 -6.58 30.75 15.31
N SER A 866 -6.46 30.99 16.61
CA SER A 866 -7.45 31.73 17.40
C SER A 866 -6.77 32.59 18.46
N TRP A 867 -7.36 33.76 18.71
CA TRP A 867 -7.01 34.64 19.84
C TRP A 867 -7.69 34.19 21.15
N TRP A 868 -8.40 33.05 21.19
CA TRP A 868 -9.11 32.60 22.39
C TRP A 868 -8.21 32.59 23.64
N PRO A 869 -8.69 33.08 24.80
CA PRO A 869 -10.07 33.50 25.10
C PRO A 869 -10.36 35.01 24.89
N GLN A 870 -9.51 35.75 24.14
CA GLN A 870 -9.69 37.20 24.00
C GLN A 870 -11.06 37.53 23.37
N SER A 871 -11.76 38.50 23.95
CA SER A 871 -13.05 39.01 23.48
C SER A 871 -13.21 40.48 23.90
N ASN A 872 -14.04 41.23 23.18
CA ASN A 872 -14.23 42.68 23.37
C ASN A 872 -12.91 43.48 23.36
N SER A 873 -11.91 43.00 22.63
CA SER A 873 -10.55 43.55 22.56
C SER A 873 -10.16 43.84 21.10
N THR A 874 -9.07 44.57 20.92
CA THR A 874 -8.42 44.72 19.61
C THR A 874 -7.17 43.84 19.60
N GLU A 875 -7.17 42.84 18.74
CA GLU A 875 -6.06 41.92 18.56
C GLU A 875 -5.34 42.17 17.24
N TYR A 876 -4.11 41.71 17.11
CA TYR A 876 -3.35 41.85 15.88
C TYR A 876 -2.51 40.62 15.56
N VAL A 877 -2.20 40.48 14.28
CA VAL A 877 -1.15 39.60 13.76
C VAL A 877 -0.24 40.45 12.87
N ILE A 878 1.06 40.42 13.13
CA ILE A 878 2.10 41.13 12.38
C ILE A 878 2.90 40.12 11.60
N TRP A 879 2.85 40.20 10.27
CA TRP A 879 3.78 39.49 9.41
C TRP A 879 4.98 40.38 9.13
N LYS A 880 6.16 39.94 9.57
CA LYS A 880 7.42 40.57 9.19
C LYS A 880 7.98 39.92 7.93
N PHE A 881 8.52 40.73 7.05
CA PHE A 881 9.20 40.26 5.86
C PHE A 881 10.71 40.30 6.09
N ASP A 882 11.39 39.32 5.52
CA ASP A 882 12.85 39.23 5.47
C ASP A 882 13.49 40.43 4.78
N LYS A 883 12.79 41.00 3.78
CA LYS A 883 13.13 42.24 3.08
C LYS A 883 11.87 43.02 2.74
N ALA A 884 12.04 44.29 2.35
CA ALA A 884 10.91 45.10 1.91
C ALA A 884 10.21 44.43 0.71
N LYS A 885 8.89 44.17 0.82
CA LYS A 885 8.05 43.60 -0.22
C LYS A 885 7.08 44.65 -0.73
N THR A 886 6.88 44.67 -2.05
CA THR A 886 5.82 45.44 -2.71
C THR A 886 4.55 44.59 -2.71
N ILE A 887 3.51 45.08 -2.05
CA ILE A 887 2.23 44.38 -1.84
C ILE A 887 1.07 45.31 -2.20
N SER A 888 -0.05 44.73 -2.60
CA SER A 888 -1.26 45.48 -2.97
C SER A 888 -2.57 44.75 -2.66
N GLN A 889 -2.50 43.51 -2.17
CA GLN A 889 -3.68 42.72 -1.85
C GLN A 889 -3.44 41.86 -0.60
N SER A 890 -4.52 41.57 0.12
CA SER A 890 -4.53 40.57 1.17
C SER A 890 -5.84 39.79 1.17
N GLU A 891 -5.77 38.51 1.54
CA GLU A 891 -6.92 37.60 1.58
C GLU A 891 -6.96 36.91 2.95
N VAL A 892 -8.10 36.98 3.65
CA VAL A 892 -8.26 36.33 4.97
C VAL A 892 -9.42 35.35 4.92
N TYR A 893 -9.18 34.11 5.31
CA TYR A 893 -10.21 33.11 5.56
C TYR A 893 -10.46 33.04 7.08
N TRP A 894 -11.64 33.45 7.52
CA TRP A 894 -11.98 33.48 8.95
C TRP A 894 -12.37 32.10 9.46
N PHE A 895 -11.81 31.72 10.62
CA PHE A 895 -12.24 30.55 11.37
C PHE A 895 -13.44 30.91 12.24
N ILE A 896 -14.46 30.07 12.22
CA ILE A 896 -15.71 30.25 12.95
C ILE A 896 -16.07 28.89 13.55
N ASP A 897 -16.22 28.81 14.87
CA ASP A 897 -16.73 27.63 15.55
C ASP A 897 -18.04 27.94 16.29
N GLU A 898 -18.76 26.90 16.70
CA GLU A 898 -20.02 27.04 17.44
C GLU A 898 -19.79 27.28 18.95
N ASP A 899 -18.55 27.17 19.42
CA ASP A 899 -18.17 26.99 20.82
C ASP A 899 -17.49 28.23 21.45
N GLY A 900 -17.10 29.25 20.66
CA GLY A 900 -16.39 30.42 21.19
C GLY A 900 -15.73 31.38 20.18
N THR A 901 -15.51 30.97 18.93
CA THR A 901 -14.77 31.76 17.92
C THR A 901 -15.68 32.18 16.76
N THR A 902 -15.65 33.45 16.36
CA THR A 902 -16.44 34.01 15.26
C THR A 902 -15.61 35.00 14.43
N THR A 903 -16.15 35.50 13.32
CA THR A 903 -15.54 36.64 12.60
C THR A 903 -15.39 37.85 13.54
N PRO A 904 -14.33 38.66 13.40
CA PRO A 904 -14.23 39.92 14.15
C PRO A 904 -15.38 40.87 13.76
N VAL A 905 -15.63 41.88 14.61
CA VAL A 905 -16.59 42.97 14.32
C VAL A 905 -16.11 43.81 13.14
N SER A 906 -14.79 44.01 13.05
CA SER A 906 -14.14 44.71 11.95
C SER A 906 -12.65 44.36 11.93
N TRP A 907 -11.98 44.52 10.79
CA TRP A 907 -10.53 44.40 10.71
C TRP A 907 -9.95 45.42 9.74
N LYS A 908 -8.66 45.69 9.89
CA LYS A 908 -7.89 46.64 9.08
C LYS A 908 -6.48 46.12 8.82
N LEU A 909 -5.86 46.61 7.75
CA LEU A 909 -4.47 46.36 7.45
C LEU A 909 -3.63 47.62 7.62
N TYR A 910 -2.43 47.44 8.17
CA TYR A 910 -1.41 48.47 8.30
C TYR A 910 -0.11 47.96 7.71
N TYR A 911 0.65 48.85 7.07
CA TYR A 911 2.00 48.56 6.60
C TYR A 911 3.02 49.37 7.39
N LYS A 912 4.23 48.82 7.53
CA LYS A 912 5.33 49.48 8.22
C LYS A 912 6.07 50.42 7.27
N ALA A 913 6.08 51.71 7.57
CA ALA A 913 6.81 52.75 6.85
C ALA A 913 7.83 53.41 7.80
N GLY A 914 9.10 53.01 7.68
CA GLY A 914 10.11 53.30 8.71
C GLY A 914 9.71 52.65 10.04
N ASP A 915 9.62 53.43 11.11
CA ASP A 915 9.18 52.96 12.43
C ASP A 915 7.68 53.17 12.71
N LYS A 916 6.91 53.66 11.73
CA LYS A 916 5.48 53.94 11.89
C LYS A 916 4.62 52.89 11.19
N TRP A 917 3.48 52.56 11.79
CA TRP A 917 2.41 51.80 11.15
C TRP A 917 1.44 52.76 10.48
N LEU A 918 1.27 52.62 9.17
CA LEU A 918 0.32 53.41 8.37
C LEU A 918 -0.79 52.50 7.86
N GLU A 919 -2.04 52.96 7.92
CA GLU A 919 -3.18 52.20 7.42
C GLU A 919 -3.08 52.01 5.89
N CYS A 920 -3.34 50.80 5.41
CA CYS A 920 -3.43 50.53 3.98
C CYS A 920 -4.65 51.25 3.40
N LYS A 921 -4.44 52.12 2.40
CA LYS A 921 -5.52 52.80 1.69
C LYS A 921 -6.23 51.80 0.78
N ASN A 922 -7.30 51.18 1.29
CA ASN A 922 -8.03 50.13 0.59
C ASN A 922 -8.91 50.69 -0.54
N SER A 923 -8.98 49.95 -1.65
CA SER A 923 -9.88 50.19 -2.78
C SER A 923 -11.06 49.21 -2.82
N SER A 924 -11.08 48.20 -1.93
CA SER A 924 -12.21 47.29 -1.71
C SER A 924 -12.51 47.13 -0.21
N PRO A 925 -13.75 46.74 0.18
CA PRO A 925 -14.13 46.64 1.59
C PRO A 925 -13.43 45.49 2.32
N TYR A 926 -13.26 45.63 3.65
CA TYR A 926 -12.79 44.58 4.54
C TYR A 926 -13.94 43.58 4.82
N GLY A 927 -13.97 42.47 4.08
CA GLY A 927 -15.03 41.45 4.18
C GLY A 927 -14.95 40.60 5.46
N LEU A 928 -16.11 40.07 5.87
CA LEU A 928 -16.29 39.12 6.99
C LEU A 928 -17.17 37.93 6.58
N GLU A 929 -17.21 37.62 5.28
CA GLU A 929 -18.03 36.55 4.75
C GLU A 929 -17.48 35.18 5.19
N LYS A 930 -18.40 34.30 5.55
CA LYS A 930 -18.14 32.91 5.95
C LYS A 930 -17.85 32.03 4.71
N ASP A 931 -17.07 30.97 4.90
CA ASP A 931 -16.78 29.92 3.93
C ASP A 931 -16.04 30.37 2.65
N LYS A 932 -15.27 31.47 2.73
CA LYS A 932 -14.45 31.98 1.61
C LYS A 932 -13.31 32.89 2.08
N PHE A 933 -12.37 33.16 1.17
CA PHE A 933 -11.42 34.25 1.33
C PHE A 933 -12.11 35.62 1.22
N ASN A 934 -11.81 36.48 2.18
CA ASN A 934 -12.19 37.89 2.20
C ASN A 934 -11.04 38.71 1.62
N VAL A 935 -11.20 39.16 0.38
CA VAL A 935 -10.13 39.81 -0.41
C VAL A 935 -10.19 41.32 -0.27
N VAL A 936 -9.07 41.92 0.11
CA VAL A 936 -8.88 43.37 0.21
C VAL A 936 -7.78 43.81 -0.72
N ASN A 937 -8.12 44.70 -1.65
CA ASN A 937 -7.17 45.42 -2.49
C ASN A 937 -6.86 46.77 -1.84
N PHE A 938 -5.61 47.20 -1.91
CA PHE A 938 -5.15 48.48 -1.38
C PHE A 938 -4.09 49.09 -2.28
N ALA A 939 -3.87 50.40 -2.14
CA ALA A 939 -2.82 51.11 -2.87
C ALA A 939 -1.47 50.39 -2.67
N THR A 940 -0.73 50.16 -3.75
CA THR A 940 0.55 49.45 -3.70
C THR A 940 1.52 50.12 -2.73
N VAL A 941 2.05 49.34 -1.80
CA VAL A 941 3.04 49.79 -0.81
C VAL A 941 4.24 48.87 -0.79
N THR A 942 5.43 49.46 -0.57
CA THR A 942 6.65 48.70 -0.31
C THR A 942 6.95 48.77 1.19
N THR A 943 6.96 47.63 1.88
CA THR A 943 7.03 47.56 3.35
C THR A 943 7.83 46.37 3.85
N THR A 944 8.41 46.47 5.05
CA THR A 944 9.09 45.36 5.74
C THR A 944 8.18 44.59 6.69
N ALA A 945 6.95 45.04 6.92
CA ALA A 945 5.98 44.28 7.70
C ALA A 945 4.54 44.75 7.41
N ILE A 946 3.59 43.84 7.51
CA ILE A 946 2.16 44.12 7.45
C ILE A 946 1.51 43.66 8.76
N LYS A 947 0.55 44.43 9.27
CA LYS A 947 -0.23 44.13 10.47
C LYS A 947 -1.69 44.01 10.09
N LEU A 948 -2.29 42.86 10.35
CA LEU A 948 -3.74 42.69 10.42
C LEU A 948 -4.17 43.02 11.85
N GLU A 949 -5.11 43.95 11.99
CA GLU A 949 -5.70 44.32 13.28
C GLU A 949 -7.19 43.98 13.24
N ALA A 950 -7.65 43.17 14.19
CA ALA A 950 -9.01 42.66 14.27
C ALA A 950 -9.66 43.13 15.58
N LYS A 951 -10.82 43.79 15.48
CA LYS A 951 -11.64 44.17 16.62
C LYS A 951 -12.62 43.05 16.95
N LEU A 952 -12.44 42.41 18.10
CA LEU A 952 -13.28 41.30 18.55
C LEU A 952 -14.54 41.81 19.26
N GLY A 953 -15.63 41.05 19.13
CA GLY A 953 -16.91 41.33 19.81
C GLY A 953 -17.07 40.49 21.08
N GLY A 954 -18.31 40.15 21.44
CA GLY A 954 -18.59 39.31 22.62
C GLY A 954 -18.10 37.86 22.54
N ARG A 955 -17.50 37.45 21.42
CA ARG A 955 -16.85 36.15 21.17
C ARG A 955 -15.47 36.38 20.57
N SER A 956 -14.59 35.38 20.68
CA SER A 956 -13.22 35.47 20.17
C SER A 956 -13.17 35.43 18.64
N GLY A 957 -11.99 35.64 18.06
CA GLY A 957 -11.75 35.59 16.63
C GLY A 957 -10.70 34.55 16.25
N GLY A 958 -10.75 34.08 15.00
CA GLY A 958 -9.78 33.13 14.49
C GLY A 958 -9.58 33.24 12.98
N ILE A 959 -8.41 32.82 12.52
CA ILE A 959 -8.02 32.84 11.12
C ILE A 959 -7.66 31.42 10.71
N SER A 960 -8.28 30.91 9.66
CA SER A 960 -7.92 29.63 9.05
C SER A 960 -6.80 29.76 8.04
N GLU A 961 -6.72 30.88 7.31
CA GLU A 961 -5.65 31.13 6.33
C GLU A 961 -5.55 32.65 6.05
N TRP A 962 -4.35 33.16 5.85
CA TRP A 962 -4.06 34.56 5.55
C TRP A 962 -2.98 34.67 4.47
N LYS A 963 -3.32 35.35 3.36
CA LYS A 963 -2.42 35.61 2.24
C LYS A 963 -2.18 37.12 2.08
N VAL A 964 -0.96 37.47 1.68
CA VAL A 964 -0.56 38.84 1.38
C VAL A 964 0.21 38.82 0.05
N ASN A 965 -0.33 39.52 -0.95
CA ASN A 965 0.14 39.51 -2.34
C ASN A 965 0.61 40.89 -2.81
#